data_AF-A0AAW0CAM5-F1
#
_entry.id   AF-A0AAW0CAM5-F1
#
_cell.length_a   1.000
_cell.length_b   1.000
_cell.length_c   1.000
_cell.angle_alpha   90.00
_cell.angle_beta   90.00
_cell.angle_gamma   90.00
#
_symmetry.space_group_name_H-M   'P 1'
#
loop_
_entity.id
_entity.type
_entity.pdbx_description
1 polymer ?
#
loop_
_entity_poly.entity_id
_entity_poly.type
_entity_poly.pdbx_seq_one_letter_code
_entity_poly.pdbx_strand_id
1 'polypeptide(L)'
;MARFTFIALAISSLAAAVCGAPIPDSKAIAARQVNFKEQSYAQFQISDGVGGNAEAEANAVFVDPFKGVDLATIDDATLTALKNMRSAAEDAETELFNPAIDAASGADADALQVGKIKNKVLKLTGLSQVLKIQIAQAEASGDDTADLEDKLSEEQGKLTKNIATDKKSAGAASNLNSGYLLWEFGNGRRKRNACRHDALLLMNTLPPTLLSTIQNCKADDALASNVTHPFANSADRACGLLQDIIQATDQVANSLNLYLATNFTNQKLVSSLRQQAAFSHSLHLSEQNVQQTVDTLRKRSTSRYGEDIPLDRLALVEWCVSRFEVWGREVGMEAFREEKEGGILLVFGGKVLVIDVDFSVDLTEGRVHISGVKTSYAISSGEGSTMNGSSSLDAFLKASFQSFLSEVQNPEEIRNPIEAARLGKAIADELGYLVMLDKLAERKEDGGVRWFVDVDQLCSVVETFAKSEAQAVAFSLGQDRPPLDIFLHRSHALPLPYLSFPSLSFLVYMSPLAYLRAVRTFPQTGPIDSTSNHPQIDVSLTELRSFLADQPKGTTLCTLVLSPPIDTQLFPASMSMPSLTARPTFPLGAGGSDLEHVFPQLSDLSASVLDATVPDSSGHNIWMLDFTVNGQSRGIAMSQSRMRDIELVINPFSSMEALSPVGMMSFGSGSWVDLLRSPTSSHPPLQLRLTAPEEPGFMLEKVPVHSMKEAWGVLEVVREQCWLNETLLSCQWSPEGLNLSSEQPPQDIEVNEDVLQAVLDGTFKPRKIPVNVSLPSGATDPLFDSRDLDSMTRMRPRIVMTSPERPPISGLVEINVSYDETKPRGISVDVSGAMGADLKPETMEEICRRGGVLSLPGRIWAKALET
;
A
#
# COMPACT_ATOMS: atom_id res chain seq x y z
N MET A 1 -40.91 -15.19 -27.07
CA MET A 1 -40.66 -13.78 -27.45
C MET A 1 -40.93 -12.79 -26.30
N ALA A 2 -40.50 -13.10 -25.07
CA ALA A 2 -40.56 -12.18 -23.91
C ALA A 2 -39.19 -12.05 -23.22
N ARG A 3 -38.11 -12.48 -23.90
CA ARG A 3 -36.73 -12.43 -23.41
C ARG A 3 -35.84 -11.45 -24.18
N PHE A 4 -36.36 -10.81 -25.24
CA PHE A 4 -35.66 -9.79 -26.02
C PHE A 4 -36.02 -8.35 -25.61
N THR A 5 -37.04 -8.16 -24.78
CA THR A 5 -37.51 -6.83 -24.33
C THR A 5 -36.77 -6.29 -23.09
N PHE A 6 -35.95 -7.11 -22.41
CA PHE A 6 -35.17 -6.67 -21.24
C PHE A 6 -33.81 -6.06 -21.59
N ILE A 7 -33.29 -6.30 -22.79
CA ILE A 7 -32.00 -5.76 -23.24
C ILE A 7 -32.15 -4.36 -23.86
N ALA A 8 -33.35 -4.02 -24.36
CA ALA A 8 -33.61 -2.72 -24.98
C ALA A 8 -33.85 -1.57 -23.99
N LEU A 9 -34.21 -1.85 -22.72
CA LEU A 9 -34.47 -0.81 -21.72
C LEU A 9 -33.20 -0.32 -20.98
N ALA A 10 -32.11 -1.11 -20.99
CA ALA A 10 -30.85 -0.76 -20.35
C ALA A 10 -29.95 0.15 -21.19
N ILE A 11 -30.20 0.24 -22.51
CA ILE A 11 -29.39 1.02 -23.45
C ILE A 11 -29.93 2.45 -23.62
N SER A 12 -31.19 2.73 -23.26
CA SER A 12 -31.80 4.06 -23.43
C SER A 12 -31.59 5.03 -22.25
N SER A 13 -31.05 4.58 -21.10
CA SER A 13 -30.74 5.44 -19.96
C SER A 13 -29.28 5.91 -19.90
N LEU A 14 -28.41 5.44 -20.81
CA LEU A 14 -27.00 5.82 -20.87
C LEU A 14 -26.70 6.96 -21.87
N ALA A 15 -27.71 7.49 -22.56
CA ALA A 15 -27.57 8.55 -23.57
C ALA A 15 -28.03 9.96 -23.11
N ALA A 16 -28.34 10.15 -21.82
CA ALA A 16 -28.78 11.45 -21.27
C ALA A 16 -27.77 12.09 -20.29
N ALA A 17 -26.50 11.71 -20.38
CA ALA A 17 -25.42 12.23 -19.54
C ALA A 17 -24.44 13.14 -20.32
N VAL A 18 -24.96 14.02 -21.17
CA VAL A 18 -24.19 15.13 -21.75
C VAL A 18 -25.12 16.36 -21.80
N CYS A 19 -24.62 17.49 -21.28
CA CYS A 19 -25.24 18.82 -21.18
C CYS A 19 -26.13 19.09 -19.95
N GLY A 20 -25.51 19.53 -18.87
CA GLY A 20 -26.15 20.22 -17.76
C GLY A 20 -25.12 20.95 -16.88
N ALA A 21 -24.63 22.10 -17.33
CA ALA A 21 -23.87 23.00 -16.46
C ALA A 21 -24.81 23.50 -15.34
N PRO A 22 -24.38 23.57 -14.07
CA PRO A 22 -25.22 24.04 -12.98
C PRO A 22 -25.53 25.53 -13.19
N ILE A 23 -26.81 25.85 -13.32
CA ILE A 23 -27.33 27.21 -13.17
C ILE A 23 -27.18 27.56 -11.68
N PRO A 24 -26.54 28.68 -11.31
CA PRO A 24 -26.48 29.10 -9.91
C PRO A 24 -27.89 29.29 -9.37
N ASP A 25 -28.15 28.67 -8.22
CA ASP A 25 -29.41 28.73 -7.49
C ASP A 25 -29.80 30.21 -7.23
N SER A 26 -31.04 30.56 -7.58
CA SER A 26 -31.60 31.90 -7.43
C SER A 26 -31.65 32.38 -5.96
N LYS A 27 -31.44 31.48 -4.99
CA LYS A 27 -31.27 31.83 -3.56
C LYS A 27 -29.97 32.57 -3.26
N ALA A 28 -28.95 32.49 -4.12
CA ALA A 28 -27.64 33.12 -3.88
C ALA A 28 -27.58 34.63 -4.17
N ILE A 29 -28.62 35.24 -4.76
CA ILE A 29 -28.56 36.62 -5.28
C ILE A 29 -29.24 37.66 -4.36
N ALA A 30 -29.78 37.26 -3.20
CA ALA A 30 -30.42 38.21 -2.28
C ALA A 30 -30.08 38.06 -0.78
N ALA A 31 -29.03 37.31 -0.41
CA ALA A 31 -28.61 37.24 0.99
C ALA A 31 -27.70 38.42 1.34
N ARG A 32 -28.26 39.43 2.01
CA ARG A 32 -27.46 40.42 2.74
C ARG A 32 -26.85 39.68 3.94
N GLN A 33 -25.65 39.12 3.75
CA GLN A 33 -24.94 38.29 4.75
C GLN A 33 -24.95 38.98 6.12
N VAL A 34 -25.59 38.33 7.10
CA VAL A 34 -25.36 38.65 8.51
C VAL A 34 -23.94 38.22 8.82
N ASN A 35 -23.08 39.14 9.23
CA ASN A 35 -21.72 38.83 9.65
C ASN A 35 -21.74 38.23 11.07
N PHE A 36 -22.40 37.09 11.24
CA PHE A 36 -22.46 36.34 12.50
C PHE A 36 -21.38 35.27 12.49
N LYS A 37 -20.35 35.45 13.32
CA LYS A 37 -19.20 34.54 13.41
C LYS A 37 -19.35 33.64 14.64
N GLU A 38 -19.19 32.33 14.45
CA GLU A 38 -19.09 31.38 15.58
C GLU A 38 -17.89 31.74 16.48
N GLN A 39 -18.14 31.82 17.78
CA GLN A 39 -17.15 32.15 18.80
C GLN A 39 -17.00 30.99 19.79
N SER A 40 -15.81 30.78 20.34
CA SER A 40 -15.64 29.82 21.45
C SER A 40 -16.30 30.34 22.72
N TYR A 41 -16.68 29.47 23.65
CA TYR A 41 -17.40 29.92 24.85
C TYR A 41 -16.59 30.92 25.68
N ALA A 42 -15.26 30.80 25.75
CA ALA A 42 -14.41 31.83 26.37
C ALA A 42 -14.59 33.24 25.78
N GLN A 43 -14.97 33.35 24.51
CA GLN A 43 -15.08 34.64 23.80
C GLN A 43 -16.45 35.30 23.96
N PHE A 44 -17.53 34.53 24.16
CA PHE A 44 -18.90 35.07 24.24
C PHE A 44 -19.60 34.86 25.59
N GLN A 45 -18.99 34.14 26.53
CA GLN A 45 -19.56 33.94 27.87
C GLN A 45 -19.79 35.27 28.59
N ILE A 46 -20.79 35.30 29.48
CA ILE A 46 -21.19 36.50 30.24
C ILE A 46 -21.20 36.26 31.75
N SER A 47 -20.50 35.23 32.24
CA SER A 47 -20.67 34.70 33.59
C SER A 47 -19.80 35.38 34.65
N ASP A 48 -18.82 36.17 34.25
CA ASP A 48 -17.96 36.95 35.14
C ASP A 48 -18.49 38.37 35.40
N GLY A 49 -17.98 39.02 36.45
CA GLY A 49 -18.29 40.40 36.82
C GLY A 49 -19.33 40.51 37.94
N VAL A 50 -20.46 41.16 37.66
CA VAL A 50 -21.55 41.36 38.63
C VAL A 50 -22.89 40.89 38.06
N GLY A 51 -23.76 40.40 38.94
CA GLY A 51 -25.15 40.06 38.58
C GLY A 51 -25.98 41.31 38.29
N GLY A 52 -27.08 41.13 37.56
CA GLY A 52 -28.12 42.14 37.33
C GLY A 52 -28.22 42.69 35.90
N ASN A 53 -27.30 42.33 35.01
CA ASN A 53 -27.23 42.81 33.63
C ASN A 53 -27.20 41.70 32.56
N ALA A 54 -27.48 40.44 32.94
CA ALA A 54 -27.32 39.29 32.04
C ALA A 54 -28.23 39.35 30.79
N GLU A 55 -29.40 39.98 30.90
CA GLU A 55 -30.33 40.15 29.77
C GLU A 55 -29.71 41.00 28.64
N ALA A 56 -29.09 42.12 28.99
CA ALA A 56 -28.46 43.01 28.01
C ALA A 56 -27.23 42.35 27.37
N GLU A 57 -26.42 41.66 28.19
CA GLU A 57 -25.22 40.96 27.74
C GLU A 57 -25.57 39.78 26.81
N ALA A 58 -26.61 38.99 27.13
CA ALA A 58 -27.05 37.89 26.27
C ALA A 58 -27.67 38.37 24.95
N ASN A 59 -28.42 39.48 24.98
CA ASN A 59 -29.00 40.08 23.77
C ASN A 59 -27.91 40.62 22.83
N ALA A 60 -26.82 41.19 23.36
CA ALA A 60 -25.69 41.64 22.55
C ALA A 60 -25.03 40.49 21.77
N VAL A 61 -25.02 39.27 22.33
CA VAL A 61 -24.45 38.08 21.69
C VAL A 61 -25.39 37.47 20.66
N PHE A 62 -26.66 37.22 21.04
CA PHE A 62 -27.56 36.37 20.25
C PHE A 62 -28.66 37.13 19.51
N VAL A 63 -28.99 38.37 19.87
CA VAL A 63 -30.17 39.08 19.34
C VAL A 63 -29.77 40.29 18.49
N ASP A 64 -28.91 41.15 19.01
CA ASP A 64 -28.46 42.37 18.35
C ASP A 64 -27.83 42.15 16.96
N PRO A 65 -27.06 41.07 16.71
CA PRO A 65 -26.51 40.81 15.38
C PRO A 65 -27.56 40.62 14.27
N PHE A 66 -28.80 40.29 14.63
CA PHE A 66 -29.90 40.03 13.70
C PHE A 66 -30.90 41.19 13.59
N LYS A 67 -30.60 42.32 14.22
CA LYS A 67 -31.50 43.47 14.22
C LYS A 67 -31.63 44.07 12.81
N GLY A 68 -32.86 44.05 12.28
CA GLY A 68 -33.15 44.55 10.93
C GLY A 68 -32.83 43.56 9.81
N VAL A 69 -32.57 42.29 10.15
CA VAL A 69 -32.42 41.18 9.19
C VAL A 69 -33.73 40.41 9.11
N ASP A 70 -34.09 39.99 7.89
CA ASP A 70 -35.17 39.03 7.69
C ASP A 70 -34.72 37.63 8.12
N LEU A 71 -35.29 37.13 9.22
CA LEU A 71 -34.90 35.85 9.82
C LEU A 71 -35.17 34.65 8.90
N ALA A 72 -36.11 34.75 7.95
CA ALA A 72 -36.37 33.69 6.98
C ALA A 72 -35.23 33.51 5.97
N THR A 73 -34.37 34.52 5.82
CA THR A 73 -33.25 34.53 4.86
C THR A 73 -31.91 34.10 5.46
N ILE A 74 -31.88 33.73 6.74
CA ILE A 74 -30.68 33.26 7.42
C ILE A 74 -30.22 31.94 6.82
N ASP A 75 -28.93 31.84 6.49
CA ASP A 75 -28.33 30.64 5.93
C ASP A 75 -28.07 29.56 6.99
N ASP A 76 -27.95 28.31 6.54
CA ASP A 76 -27.78 27.15 7.41
C ASP A 76 -26.46 27.19 8.22
N ALA A 77 -25.41 27.86 7.71
CA ALA A 77 -24.14 27.97 8.43
C ALA A 77 -24.27 28.93 9.62
N THR A 78 -24.97 30.06 9.44
CA THR A 78 -25.29 30.99 10.54
C THR A 78 -26.19 30.32 11.59
N LEU A 79 -27.20 29.54 11.15
CA LEU A 79 -28.06 28.79 12.08
C LEU A 79 -27.28 27.71 12.85
N THR A 80 -26.30 27.06 12.20
CA THR A 80 -25.41 26.08 12.83
C THR A 80 -24.49 26.74 13.86
N ALA A 81 -23.91 27.90 13.54
CA ALA A 81 -23.08 28.68 14.47
C ALA A 81 -23.86 29.06 15.75
N LEU A 82 -25.11 29.51 15.61
CA LEU A 82 -26.00 29.81 16.74
C LEU A 82 -26.25 28.59 17.63
N LYS A 83 -26.55 27.44 17.02
CA LYS A 83 -26.78 26.18 17.74
C LYS A 83 -25.53 25.76 18.51
N ASN A 84 -24.35 25.83 17.88
CA ASN A 84 -23.08 25.47 18.50
C ASN A 84 -22.76 26.35 19.71
N MET A 85 -22.89 27.67 19.59
CA MET A 85 -22.64 28.61 20.68
C MET A 85 -23.63 28.39 21.84
N ARG A 86 -24.93 28.24 21.56
CA ARG A 86 -25.93 27.94 22.59
C ARG A 86 -25.64 26.59 23.29
N SER A 87 -25.29 25.54 22.55
CA SER A 87 -24.90 24.26 23.13
C SER A 87 -23.64 24.36 23.99
N ALA A 88 -22.65 25.18 23.61
CA ALA A 88 -21.47 25.40 24.44
C ALA A 88 -21.82 26.07 25.80
N ALA A 89 -22.80 26.97 25.83
CA ALA A 89 -23.32 27.51 27.07
C ALA A 89 -24.08 26.47 27.92
N GLU A 90 -24.75 25.51 27.28
CA GLU A 90 -25.39 24.38 27.96
C GLU A 90 -24.35 23.45 28.60
N ASP A 91 -23.32 23.06 27.85
CA ASP A 91 -22.22 22.23 28.33
C ASP A 91 -21.50 22.88 29.52
N ALA A 92 -21.27 24.20 29.46
CA ALA A 92 -20.68 24.95 30.57
C ALA A 92 -21.54 24.91 31.84
N GLU A 93 -22.87 24.92 31.71
CA GLU A 93 -23.76 24.78 32.87
C GLU A 93 -23.59 23.40 33.53
N THR A 94 -23.63 22.33 32.74
CA THR A 94 -23.65 20.95 33.25
C THR A 94 -22.28 20.47 33.69
N GLU A 95 -21.24 20.78 32.94
CA GLU A 95 -19.90 20.21 33.13
C GLU A 95 -18.97 21.12 33.94
N LEU A 96 -19.24 22.43 34.01
CA LEU A 96 -18.38 23.38 34.72
C LEU A 96 -19.07 23.96 35.95
N PHE A 97 -20.26 24.55 35.80
CA PHE A 97 -20.89 25.22 36.94
C PHE A 97 -21.39 24.24 38.00
N ASN A 98 -22.07 23.14 37.62
CA ASN A 98 -22.59 22.20 38.61
C ASN A 98 -21.48 21.60 39.50
N PRO A 99 -20.39 21.04 38.96
CA PRO A 99 -19.35 20.45 39.81
C PRO A 99 -18.58 21.49 40.64
N ALA A 100 -18.35 22.69 40.10
CA ALA A 100 -17.61 23.73 40.83
C ALA A 100 -18.42 24.34 41.97
N ILE A 101 -19.74 24.46 41.80
CA ILE A 101 -20.64 24.87 42.88
C ILE A 101 -20.66 23.81 43.98
N ASP A 102 -20.73 22.53 43.61
CA ASP A 102 -20.74 21.42 44.58
C ASP A 102 -19.42 21.35 45.38
N ALA A 103 -18.30 21.75 44.77
CA ALA A 103 -16.99 21.78 45.39
C ALA A 103 -16.69 23.06 46.19
N ALA A 104 -17.44 24.15 45.97
CA ALA A 104 -17.20 25.44 46.61
C ALA A 104 -18.05 25.64 47.87
N SER A 105 -17.66 26.58 48.74
CA SER A 105 -18.45 26.95 49.92
C SER A 105 -18.36 28.44 50.21
N GLY A 106 -19.34 28.97 50.94
CA GLY A 106 -19.38 30.39 51.31
C GLY A 106 -19.50 31.33 50.11
N ALA A 107 -18.81 32.47 50.18
CA ALA A 107 -18.92 33.54 49.17
C ALA A 107 -18.52 33.10 47.75
N ASP A 108 -17.62 32.11 47.61
CA ASP A 108 -17.22 31.58 46.30
C ASP A 108 -18.32 30.75 45.65
N ALA A 109 -19.06 29.95 46.45
CA ALA A 109 -20.23 29.22 45.97
C ALA A 109 -21.36 30.18 45.55
N ASP A 110 -21.57 31.25 46.33
CA ASP A 110 -22.55 32.29 46.00
C ASP A 110 -22.18 33.00 44.67
N ALA A 111 -20.91 33.35 44.48
CA ALA A 111 -20.44 33.99 43.24
C ALA A 111 -20.53 33.06 42.01
N LEU A 112 -20.28 31.76 42.18
CA LEU A 112 -20.45 30.75 41.12
C LEU A 112 -21.94 30.52 40.78
N GLN A 113 -22.84 30.60 41.76
CA GLN A 113 -24.28 30.52 41.52
C GLN A 113 -24.79 31.71 40.72
N VAL A 114 -24.31 32.93 41.02
CA VAL A 114 -24.63 34.12 40.21
C VAL A 114 -24.10 33.96 38.78
N GLY A 115 -22.86 33.46 38.61
CA GLY A 115 -22.30 33.14 37.29
C GLY A 115 -23.12 32.13 36.51
N LYS A 116 -23.59 31.06 37.16
CA LYS A 116 -24.48 30.05 36.56
C LYS A 116 -25.80 30.65 36.10
N ILE A 117 -26.38 31.59 36.87
CA ILE A 117 -27.62 32.28 36.49
C ILE A 117 -27.41 33.13 35.24
N LYS A 118 -26.29 33.87 35.14
CA LYS A 118 -25.94 34.62 33.92
C LYS A 118 -25.79 33.69 32.71
N ASN A 119 -25.09 32.55 32.86
CA ASN A 119 -24.95 31.55 31.80
C ASN A 119 -26.29 30.94 31.35
N LYS A 120 -27.23 30.72 32.28
CA LYS A 120 -28.59 30.28 31.94
C LYS A 120 -29.34 31.29 31.08
N VAL A 121 -29.23 32.58 31.39
CA VAL A 121 -29.81 33.65 30.57
C VAL A 121 -29.20 33.64 29.17
N LEU A 122 -27.88 33.48 29.06
CA LEU A 122 -27.16 33.35 27.78
C LEU A 122 -27.67 32.17 26.93
N LYS A 123 -27.70 30.96 27.51
CA LYS A 123 -28.19 29.74 26.85
C LYS A 123 -29.63 29.89 26.34
N LEU A 124 -30.54 30.36 27.20
CA LEU A 124 -31.96 30.46 26.87
C LEU A 124 -32.24 31.56 25.82
N THR A 125 -31.44 32.63 25.83
CA THR A 125 -31.52 33.68 24.79
C THR A 125 -31.09 33.14 23.43
N GLY A 126 -29.98 32.39 23.36
CA GLY A 126 -29.54 31.73 22.13
C GLY A 126 -30.56 30.72 21.60
N LEU A 127 -31.17 29.91 22.48
CA LEU A 127 -32.23 28.97 22.10
C LEU A 127 -33.47 29.67 21.56
N SER A 128 -33.90 30.74 22.23
CA SER A 128 -35.05 31.54 21.79
C SER A 128 -34.80 32.16 20.41
N GLN A 129 -33.57 32.60 20.12
CA GLN A 129 -33.22 33.13 18.80
C GLN A 129 -33.24 32.05 17.71
N VAL A 130 -32.70 30.85 17.99
CA VAL A 130 -32.74 29.71 17.06
C VAL A 130 -34.19 29.35 16.71
N LEU A 131 -35.07 29.27 17.71
CA LEU A 131 -36.50 28.98 17.48
C LEU A 131 -37.18 30.06 16.65
N LYS A 132 -36.91 31.36 16.91
CA LYS A 132 -37.45 32.46 16.10
C LYS A 132 -37.03 32.39 14.63
N ILE A 133 -35.77 32.01 14.36
CA ILE A 133 -35.28 31.80 12.99
C ILE A 133 -35.98 30.62 12.33
N GLN A 134 -36.11 29.49 13.03
CA GLN A 134 -36.77 28.29 12.51
C GLN A 134 -38.25 28.52 12.22
N ILE A 135 -38.96 29.25 13.08
CA ILE A 135 -40.36 29.65 12.84
C ILE A 135 -40.44 30.50 11.57
N ALA A 136 -39.61 31.55 11.43
CA ALA A 136 -39.62 32.40 10.24
C ALA A 136 -39.32 31.64 8.93
N GLN A 137 -38.39 30.67 8.98
CA GLN A 137 -38.08 29.80 7.84
C GLN A 137 -39.22 28.83 7.50
N ALA A 138 -39.90 28.28 8.51
CA ALA A 138 -41.06 27.40 8.36
C ALA A 138 -42.27 28.16 7.81
N GLU A 139 -42.58 29.35 8.34
CA GLU A 139 -43.65 30.24 7.82
C GLU A 139 -43.42 30.60 6.35
N ALA A 140 -42.17 30.93 5.97
CA ALA A 140 -41.82 31.25 4.59
C ALA A 140 -41.93 30.04 3.64
N SER A 141 -41.81 28.82 4.17
CA SER A 141 -41.92 27.56 3.42
C SER A 141 -43.35 26.99 3.42
N GLY A 142 -44.26 27.54 4.23
CA GLY A 142 -45.64 27.07 4.38
C GLY A 142 -45.79 25.84 5.28
N ASP A 143 -44.82 25.58 6.15
CA ASP A 143 -44.81 24.47 7.10
C ASP A 143 -45.55 24.81 8.41
N ASP A 144 -45.98 23.80 9.16
CA ASP A 144 -46.64 23.97 10.46
C ASP A 144 -45.64 24.39 11.55
N THR A 145 -45.96 25.45 12.31
CA THR A 145 -45.10 26.05 13.35
C THR A 145 -45.55 25.77 14.77
N ALA A 146 -46.69 25.09 14.98
CA ALA A 146 -47.31 24.95 16.30
C ALA A 146 -46.33 24.40 17.36
N ASP A 147 -45.60 23.34 17.04
CA ASP A 147 -44.61 22.74 17.96
C ASP A 147 -43.43 23.66 18.28
N LEU A 148 -43.04 24.53 17.34
CA LEU A 148 -41.93 25.47 17.52
C LEU A 148 -42.36 26.68 18.37
N GLU A 149 -43.59 27.15 18.18
CA GLU A 149 -44.20 28.23 18.95
C GLU A 149 -44.44 27.83 20.41
N ASP A 150 -44.92 26.60 20.64
CA ASP A 150 -45.08 26.05 21.99
C ASP A 150 -43.74 25.95 22.73
N LYS A 151 -42.69 25.45 22.06
CA LYS A 151 -41.32 25.42 22.61
C LYS A 151 -40.78 26.81 22.88
N LEU A 152 -41.01 27.77 21.98
CA LEU A 152 -40.56 29.15 22.19
C LEU A 152 -41.24 29.76 23.42
N SER A 153 -42.54 29.51 23.62
CA SER A 153 -43.30 29.97 24.79
C SER A 153 -42.76 29.38 26.09
N GLU A 154 -42.47 28.07 26.12
CA GLU A 154 -41.89 27.40 27.28
C GLU A 154 -40.51 27.99 27.65
N GLU A 155 -39.63 28.13 26.66
CA GLU A 155 -38.27 28.65 26.86
C GLU A 155 -38.27 30.13 27.24
N GLN A 156 -39.19 30.94 26.70
CA GLN A 156 -39.37 32.33 27.09
C GLN A 156 -39.82 32.46 28.56
N GLY A 157 -40.63 31.52 29.06
CA GLY A 157 -40.99 31.43 30.48
C GLY A 157 -39.78 31.16 31.37
N LYS A 158 -38.91 30.22 30.98
CA LYS A 158 -37.65 29.92 31.67
C LYS A 158 -36.69 31.12 31.63
N LEU A 159 -36.58 31.79 30.48
CA LEU A 159 -35.73 32.97 30.30
C LEU A 159 -36.16 34.10 31.24
N THR A 160 -37.45 34.43 31.25
CA THR A 160 -38.02 35.49 32.11
C THR A 160 -37.76 35.23 33.60
N LYS A 161 -37.88 33.97 34.04
CA LYS A 161 -37.58 33.58 35.43
C LYS A 161 -36.10 33.80 35.79
N ASN A 162 -35.18 33.43 34.91
CA ASN A 162 -33.75 33.57 35.15
C ASN A 162 -33.30 35.04 35.08
N ILE A 163 -33.86 35.85 34.17
CA ILE A 163 -33.65 37.30 34.14
C ILE A 163 -34.12 37.95 35.44
N ALA A 164 -35.30 37.57 35.96
CA ALA A 164 -35.77 38.08 37.24
C ALA A 164 -34.87 37.66 38.41
N THR A 165 -34.23 36.49 38.32
CA THR A 165 -33.28 36.01 39.33
C THR A 165 -31.97 36.80 39.26
N ASP A 166 -31.44 37.02 38.06
CA ASP A 166 -30.25 37.84 37.83
C ASP A 166 -30.45 39.28 38.35
N LYS A 167 -31.60 39.90 38.05
CA LYS A 167 -31.95 41.26 38.54
C LYS A 167 -32.02 41.34 40.07
N LYS A 168 -32.38 40.26 40.76
CA LYS A 168 -32.35 40.20 42.24
C LYS A 168 -30.93 40.09 42.77
N SER A 169 -30.01 39.53 41.99
CA SER A 169 -28.58 39.44 42.29
C SER A 169 -27.79 40.68 41.85
N ALA A 170 -28.47 41.80 41.60
CA ALA A 170 -27.85 43.04 41.16
C ALA A 170 -26.74 43.49 42.12
N GLY A 171 -25.52 43.63 41.60
CA GLY A 171 -24.34 44.03 42.38
C GLY A 171 -23.68 42.91 43.19
N ALA A 172 -24.21 41.68 43.17
CA ALA A 172 -23.51 40.51 43.71
C ALA A 172 -22.36 40.10 42.77
N ALA A 173 -21.25 39.63 43.35
CA ALA A 173 -20.13 39.11 42.57
C ALA A 173 -20.55 37.89 41.74
N SER A 174 -20.03 37.80 40.52
CA SER A 174 -20.30 36.73 39.57
C SER A 174 -18.97 36.19 39.04
N ASN A 175 -18.74 34.89 39.20
CA ASN A 175 -17.48 34.27 38.79
C ASN A 175 -17.69 33.28 37.64
N LEU A 176 -16.84 33.38 36.61
CA LEU A 176 -16.61 32.30 35.66
C LEU A 176 -15.88 31.15 36.38
N ASN A 177 -16.19 29.90 36.04
CA ASN A 177 -15.39 28.76 36.52
C ASN A 177 -14.06 28.69 35.75
N SER A 178 -12.94 28.91 36.45
CA SER A 178 -11.56 28.87 35.94
C SER A 178 -11.11 27.50 35.40
N GLY A 179 -11.87 26.42 35.66
CA GLY A 179 -11.65 25.09 35.08
C GLY A 179 -11.86 25.02 33.54
N TYR A 180 -12.38 26.09 32.93
CA TYR A 180 -12.64 26.18 31.49
C TYR A 180 -11.38 25.99 30.62
N LEU A 181 -10.22 26.52 31.04
CA LEU A 181 -8.96 26.41 30.29
C LEU A 181 -8.44 24.96 30.18
N LEU A 182 -8.73 24.10 31.17
CA LEU A 182 -8.42 22.66 31.08
C LEU A 182 -9.48 21.88 30.27
N TRP A 183 -10.71 22.38 30.21
CA TRP A 183 -11.84 21.72 29.55
C TRP A 183 -11.85 21.89 28.03
N GLU A 184 -11.46 23.05 27.48
CA GLU A 184 -11.35 23.25 26.02
C GLU A 184 -10.37 22.25 25.35
N PHE A 185 -9.26 21.93 26.03
CA PHE A 185 -8.32 20.90 25.56
C PHE A 185 -8.91 19.48 25.61
N GLY A 186 -9.80 19.19 26.56
CA GLY A 186 -10.48 17.90 26.70
C GLY A 186 -11.63 17.71 25.69
N ASN A 187 -12.41 18.76 25.43
CA ASN A 187 -13.62 18.65 24.62
C ASN A 187 -13.35 18.65 23.11
N GLY A 188 -12.22 19.21 22.66
CA GLY A 188 -11.73 19.04 21.28
C GLY A 188 -11.32 17.60 20.93
N ARG A 189 -11.03 16.75 21.94
CA ARG A 189 -10.87 15.29 21.76
C ARG A 189 -12.20 14.56 21.85
N ARG A 190 -13.10 14.94 22.77
CA ARG A 190 -14.43 14.32 22.90
C ARG A 190 -15.36 14.60 21.73
N LYS A 191 -15.44 15.82 21.16
CA LYS A 191 -16.30 16.09 19.98
C LYS A 191 -15.84 15.36 18.72
N ARG A 192 -14.52 15.16 18.54
CA ARG A 192 -13.98 14.29 17.47
C ARG A 192 -14.33 12.83 17.69
N ASN A 193 -14.39 12.38 18.94
CA ASN A 193 -14.74 10.99 19.26
C ASN A 193 -16.26 10.75 19.30
N ALA A 194 -17.07 11.71 19.74
CA ALA A 194 -18.53 11.63 19.81
C ALA A 194 -19.18 11.77 18.42
N CYS A 195 -18.69 12.66 17.55
CA CYS A 195 -19.15 12.71 16.16
C CYS A 195 -18.80 11.40 15.41
N ARG A 196 -17.70 10.74 15.80
CA ARG A 196 -17.31 9.42 15.28
C ARG A 196 -18.15 8.30 15.90
N HIS A 197 -18.54 8.38 17.17
CA HIS A 197 -19.32 7.35 17.88
C HIS A 197 -20.82 7.43 17.57
N ASP A 198 -21.41 8.63 17.53
CA ASP A 198 -22.83 8.83 17.22
C ASP A 198 -23.13 8.62 15.73
N ALA A 199 -22.20 8.95 14.83
CA ALA A 199 -22.33 8.56 13.42
C ALA A 199 -22.27 7.03 13.27
N LEU A 200 -21.36 6.35 13.97
CA LEU A 200 -21.28 4.87 13.98
C LEU A 200 -22.51 4.21 14.63
N LEU A 201 -23.10 4.83 15.65
CA LEU A 201 -24.30 4.31 16.33
C LEU A 201 -25.58 4.53 15.52
N LEU A 202 -25.73 5.66 14.81
CA LEU A 202 -26.89 5.87 13.93
C LEU A 202 -26.82 5.02 12.65
N MET A 203 -25.63 4.77 12.12
CA MET A 203 -25.41 3.92 10.93
C MET A 203 -25.80 2.45 11.16
N ASN A 204 -25.74 1.95 12.40
CA ASN A 204 -26.06 0.56 12.75
C ASN A 204 -27.52 0.31 13.17
N THR A 205 -28.41 1.31 13.10
CA THR A 205 -29.77 1.20 13.69
C THR A 205 -30.92 1.16 12.68
N LEU A 206 -30.66 1.31 11.37
CA LEU A 206 -31.66 1.12 10.33
C LEU A 206 -31.64 -0.33 9.83
N PRO A 207 -32.79 -1.02 9.71
CA PRO A 207 -32.82 -2.39 9.22
C PRO A 207 -32.32 -2.44 7.76
N PRO A 208 -31.44 -3.41 7.42
CA PRO A 208 -30.86 -3.50 6.08
C PRO A 208 -31.97 -3.71 5.04
N THR A 209 -31.99 -2.85 4.03
CA THR A 209 -32.89 -2.95 2.88
C THR A 209 -32.23 -3.72 1.74
N LEU A 210 -33.03 -4.31 0.84
CA LEU A 210 -32.51 -4.93 -0.39
C LEU A 210 -31.58 -4.00 -1.19
N LEU A 211 -31.87 -2.70 -1.18
CA LEU A 211 -31.08 -1.69 -1.86
C LEU A 211 -29.72 -1.47 -1.18
N SER A 212 -29.68 -1.34 0.15
CA SER A 212 -28.42 -1.18 0.90
C SER A 212 -27.53 -2.43 0.79
N THR A 213 -28.11 -3.63 0.77
CA THR A 213 -27.37 -4.90 0.56
C THR A 213 -26.70 -4.95 -0.81
N ILE A 214 -27.38 -4.49 -1.88
CA ILE A 214 -26.83 -4.44 -3.25
C ILE A 214 -25.81 -3.31 -3.42
N GLN A 215 -25.99 -2.19 -2.72
CA GLN A 215 -25.13 -1.02 -2.89
C GLN A 215 -23.78 -1.16 -2.19
N ASN A 216 -23.65 -1.96 -1.14
CA ASN A 216 -22.34 -2.39 -0.63
C ASN A 216 -21.47 -3.01 -1.74
N CYS A 217 -22.10 -3.66 -2.72
CA CYS A 217 -21.43 -4.23 -3.89
C CYS A 217 -21.22 -3.23 -5.04
N LYS A 218 -21.89 -2.06 -5.03
CA LYS A 218 -21.79 -1.00 -6.06
C LYS A 218 -20.90 0.18 -5.65
N ALA A 219 -20.63 0.34 -4.35
CA ALA A 219 -19.94 1.51 -3.81
C ALA A 219 -18.49 1.65 -4.29
N ASP A 220 -17.92 0.61 -4.89
CA ASP A 220 -16.54 0.61 -5.36
C ASP A 220 -16.44 0.00 -6.77
N ASP A 221 -15.50 0.49 -7.59
CA ASP A 221 -14.76 -0.32 -8.59
C ASP A 221 -13.96 -1.41 -7.82
N ALA A 222 -14.67 -2.25 -7.05
CA ALA A 222 -14.16 -2.91 -5.85
C ALA A 222 -13.19 -4.05 -6.18
N LEU A 223 -13.44 -4.71 -7.29
CA LEU A 223 -12.51 -5.65 -7.90
C LEU A 223 -11.75 -4.86 -8.97
N ALA A 224 -10.62 -4.26 -8.60
CA ALA A 224 -9.68 -3.81 -9.60
C ALA A 224 -9.38 -5.00 -10.53
N SER A 225 -9.33 -4.77 -11.84
CA SER A 225 -9.19 -5.81 -12.87
C SER A 225 -7.98 -6.74 -12.69
N ASN A 226 -7.06 -6.38 -11.80
CA ASN A 226 -5.78 -7.04 -11.56
C ASN A 226 -5.66 -7.66 -10.14
N VAL A 227 -6.74 -7.68 -9.34
CA VAL A 227 -6.68 -7.91 -7.87
C VAL A 227 -7.28 -9.25 -7.40
N THR A 228 -7.65 -10.15 -8.30
CA THR A 228 -8.32 -11.41 -7.93
C THR A 228 -7.39 -12.55 -7.49
N HIS A 229 -6.11 -12.28 -7.18
CA HIS A 229 -5.15 -13.32 -6.77
C HIS A 229 -4.78 -13.25 -5.28
N PRO A 230 -4.69 -14.39 -4.56
CA PRO A 230 -4.25 -14.50 -3.15
C PRO A 230 -2.90 -13.87 -2.74
N PHE A 231 -2.09 -13.38 -3.68
CA PHE A 231 -0.72 -12.85 -3.41
C PHE A 231 -0.64 -11.33 -3.63
N ALA A 232 -1.79 -10.70 -3.89
CA ALA A 232 -1.91 -9.24 -3.92
C ALA A 232 -2.11 -8.71 -2.49
N ASN A 233 -1.58 -7.53 -2.17
CA ASN A 233 -1.76 -6.86 -0.88
C ASN A 233 -3.24 -6.52 -0.57
N SER A 234 -4.09 -6.52 -1.59
CA SER A 234 -5.52 -6.26 -1.48
C SER A 234 -6.38 -7.51 -1.61
N ALA A 235 -5.77 -8.71 -1.63
CA ALA A 235 -6.47 -9.98 -1.73
C ALA A 235 -7.51 -10.14 -0.62
N ASP A 236 -7.18 -9.80 0.63
CA ASP A 236 -8.14 -9.82 1.75
C ASP A 236 -9.39 -8.99 1.48
N ARG A 237 -9.18 -7.73 1.07
CA ARG A 237 -10.28 -6.83 0.78
C ARG A 237 -11.13 -7.39 -0.37
N ALA A 238 -10.49 -7.92 -1.41
CA ALA A 238 -11.19 -8.49 -2.56
C ALA A 238 -11.96 -9.77 -2.21
N CYS A 239 -11.38 -10.69 -1.44
CA CYS A 239 -12.03 -11.91 -0.97
C CYS A 239 -13.18 -11.60 -0.01
N GLY A 240 -12.98 -10.70 0.95
CA GLY A 240 -14.04 -10.22 1.84
C GLY A 240 -15.20 -9.60 1.05
N LEU A 241 -14.90 -8.76 0.06
CA LEU A 241 -15.91 -8.21 -0.85
C LEU A 241 -16.65 -9.29 -1.65
N LEU A 242 -15.96 -10.33 -2.14
CA LEU A 242 -16.59 -11.44 -2.85
C LEU A 242 -17.51 -12.24 -1.93
N GLN A 243 -17.09 -12.49 -0.68
CA GLN A 243 -17.90 -13.16 0.32
C GLN A 243 -19.13 -12.32 0.69
N ASP A 244 -18.96 -11.01 0.84
CA ASP A 244 -20.05 -10.05 1.05
C ASP A 244 -21.02 -10.05 -0.13
N ILE A 245 -20.52 -10.12 -1.38
CA ILE A 245 -21.35 -10.23 -2.59
C ILE A 245 -22.15 -11.54 -2.59
N ILE A 246 -21.53 -12.68 -2.24
CA ILE A 246 -22.21 -13.97 -2.17
C ILE A 246 -23.32 -13.91 -1.11
N GLN A 247 -22.99 -13.44 0.10
CA GLN A 247 -23.94 -13.32 1.20
C GLN A 247 -25.08 -12.34 0.86
N ALA A 248 -24.75 -11.22 0.22
CA ALA A 248 -25.73 -10.25 -0.28
C ALA A 248 -26.68 -10.88 -1.31
N THR A 249 -26.14 -11.67 -2.23
CA THR A 249 -26.92 -12.36 -3.27
C THR A 249 -27.88 -13.38 -2.65
N ASP A 250 -27.42 -14.16 -1.68
CA ASP A 250 -28.26 -15.11 -0.94
C ASP A 250 -29.36 -14.40 -0.14
N GLN A 251 -29.04 -13.30 0.53
CA GLN A 251 -30.02 -12.48 1.25
C GLN A 251 -31.08 -11.90 0.30
N VAL A 252 -30.68 -11.40 -0.86
CA VAL A 252 -31.58 -10.88 -1.89
C VAL A 252 -32.48 -11.99 -2.43
N ALA A 253 -31.91 -13.16 -2.75
CA ALA A 253 -32.67 -14.31 -3.24
C ALA A 253 -33.73 -14.77 -2.21
N ASN A 254 -33.33 -14.91 -0.94
CA ASN A 254 -34.24 -15.27 0.15
C ASN A 254 -35.36 -14.23 0.33
N SER A 255 -35.02 -12.95 0.30
CA SER A 255 -35.99 -11.87 0.43
C SER A 255 -36.97 -11.83 -0.75
N LEU A 256 -36.50 -12.00 -1.98
CA LEU A 256 -37.35 -12.05 -3.17
C LEU A 256 -38.30 -13.25 -3.15
N ASN A 257 -37.83 -14.41 -2.68
CA ASN A 257 -38.67 -15.59 -2.49
C ASN A 257 -39.78 -15.35 -1.47
N LEU A 258 -39.49 -14.62 -0.38
CA LEU A 258 -40.51 -14.22 0.59
C LEU A 258 -41.53 -13.26 -0.02
N TYR A 259 -41.09 -12.28 -0.81
CA TYR A 259 -42.00 -11.32 -1.48
C TYR A 259 -42.86 -11.95 -2.57
N LEU A 260 -42.38 -12.99 -3.24
CA LEU A 260 -43.16 -13.76 -4.21
C LEU A 260 -44.34 -14.50 -3.55
N ALA A 261 -44.23 -14.83 -2.27
CA ALA A 261 -45.29 -15.49 -1.51
C ALA A 261 -46.36 -14.52 -0.96
N THR A 262 -46.13 -13.21 -1.04
CA THR A 262 -47.01 -12.19 -0.42
C THR A 262 -48.02 -11.61 -1.43
N ASN A 263 -49.31 -11.67 -1.10
CA ASN A 263 -50.37 -11.09 -1.94
C ASN A 263 -50.57 -9.59 -1.66
N PHE A 264 -50.22 -8.73 -2.61
CA PHE A 264 -50.38 -7.27 -2.52
C PHE A 264 -51.76 -6.80 -2.98
N THR A 265 -52.79 -6.92 -2.14
CA THR A 265 -54.15 -6.50 -2.47
C THR A 265 -54.49 -5.06 -2.06
N ASN A 266 -53.72 -4.46 -1.15
CA ASN A 266 -53.97 -3.12 -0.61
C ASN A 266 -53.21 -2.02 -1.37
N GLN A 267 -53.92 -1.22 -2.16
CA GLN A 267 -53.33 -0.13 -2.97
C GLN A 267 -52.65 0.96 -2.13
N LYS A 268 -53.17 1.27 -0.93
CA LYS A 268 -52.59 2.28 -0.03
C LYS A 268 -51.26 1.81 0.56
N LEU A 269 -51.16 0.52 0.90
CA LEU A 269 -49.91 -0.08 1.33
C LEU A 269 -48.86 -0.02 0.22
N VAL A 270 -49.25 -0.31 -1.03
CA VAL A 270 -48.35 -0.23 -2.20
C VAL A 270 -47.88 1.22 -2.44
N SER A 271 -48.73 2.23 -2.29
CA SER A 271 -48.30 3.63 -2.44
C SER A 271 -47.33 4.06 -1.34
N SER A 272 -47.59 3.68 -0.08
CA SER A 272 -46.69 3.98 1.04
C SER A 272 -45.34 3.28 0.90
N LEU A 273 -45.31 2.03 0.44
CA LEU A 273 -44.06 1.31 0.15
C LEU A 273 -43.27 1.96 -0.99
N ARG A 274 -43.93 2.48 -2.03
CA ARG A 274 -43.27 3.25 -3.11
C ARG A 274 -42.68 4.56 -2.60
N GLN A 275 -43.40 5.27 -1.74
CA GLN A 275 -42.93 6.50 -1.14
C GLN A 275 -41.72 6.24 -0.21
N GLN A 276 -41.80 5.21 0.62
CA GLN A 276 -40.68 4.78 1.46
C GLN A 276 -39.47 4.39 0.61
N ALA A 277 -39.66 3.61 -0.46
CA ALA A 277 -38.58 3.25 -1.37
C ALA A 277 -37.92 4.47 -2.02
N ALA A 278 -38.70 5.48 -2.40
CA ALA A 278 -38.18 6.72 -2.96
C ALA A 278 -37.35 7.52 -1.93
N PHE A 279 -37.81 7.62 -0.68
CA PHE A 279 -37.04 8.26 0.39
C PHE A 279 -35.75 7.51 0.72
N SER A 280 -35.82 6.19 0.88
CA SER A 280 -34.64 5.35 1.12
C SER A 280 -33.63 5.47 -0.03
N HIS A 281 -34.10 5.52 -1.28
CA HIS A 281 -33.23 5.72 -2.44
C HIS A 281 -32.54 7.09 -2.45
N SER A 282 -33.26 8.17 -2.11
CA SER A 282 -32.69 9.51 -2.06
C SER A 282 -31.65 9.68 -0.95
N LEU A 283 -31.95 9.14 0.24
CA LEU A 283 -31.01 9.14 1.36
C LEU A 283 -29.72 8.41 0.97
N HIS A 284 -29.87 7.27 0.31
CA HIS A 284 -28.76 6.45 -0.13
C HIS A 284 -27.88 7.15 -1.18
N LEU A 285 -28.47 7.84 -2.17
CA LEU A 285 -27.69 8.61 -3.16
C LEU A 285 -26.86 9.72 -2.49
N SER A 286 -27.42 10.36 -1.46
CA SER A 286 -26.69 11.37 -0.69
C SER A 286 -25.50 10.77 0.04
N GLU A 287 -25.67 9.60 0.67
CA GLU A 287 -24.60 8.89 1.37
C GLU A 287 -23.47 8.48 0.42
N GLN A 288 -23.82 7.94 -0.76
CA GLN A 288 -22.82 7.56 -1.77
C GLN A 288 -21.99 8.76 -2.23
N ASN A 289 -22.63 9.93 -2.46
CA ASN A 289 -21.92 11.14 -2.83
C ASN A 289 -20.96 11.63 -1.74
N VAL A 290 -21.37 11.53 -0.47
CA VAL A 290 -20.50 11.89 0.67
C VAL A 290 -19.31 10.94 0.74
N GLN A 291 -19.53 9.63 0.64
CA GLN A 291 -18.47 8.63 0.70
C GLN A 291 -17.46 8.82 -0.45
N GLN A 292 -17.93 9.03 -1.68
CA GLN A 292 -17.06 9.33 -2.83
C GLN A 292 -16.27 10.62 -2.64
N THR A 293 -16.88 11.65 -2.06
CA THR A 293 -16.19 12.91 -1.75
C THR A 293 -15.11 12.70 -0.68
N VAL A 294 -15.40 11.94 0.37
CA VAL A 294 -14.43 11.59 1.42
C VAL A 294 -13.28 10.75 0.84
N ASP A 295 -13.57 9.76 0.00
CA ASP A 295 -12.56 8.90 -0.59
C ASP A 295 -11.70 9.64 -1.61
N THR A 296 -12.24 10.59 -2.37
CA THR A 296 -11.44 11.47 -3.24
C THR A 296 -10.55 12.43 -2.45
N LEU A 297 -11.01 12.93 -1.30
CA LEU A 297 -10.20 13.74 -0.39
C LEU A 297 -9.10 12.90 0.29
N ARG A 298 -9.41 11.67 0.70
CA ARG A 298 -8.43 10.71 1.25
C ARG A 298 -7.41 10.27 0.19
N LYS A 299 -7.81 10.07 -1.07
CA LYS A 299 -6.88 9.81 -2.18
C LYS A 299 -6.01 11.04 -2.52
N ARG A 300 -6.39 12.26 -2.15
CA ARG A 300 -5.52 13.44 -2.24
C ARG A 300 -4.45 13.48 -1.14
N SER A 301 -4.69 12.87 0.02
CA SER A 301 -3.73 12.86 1.15
C SER A 301 -2.51 11.97 0.92
N THR A 302 -2.46 11.18 -0.17
CA THR A 302 -1.22 10.51 -0.61
C THR A 302 -0.21 11.45 -1.26
N SER A 303 -0.50 12.74 -1.37
CA SER A 303 0.51 13.76 -1.66
C SER A 303 1.49 13.82 -0.49
N ARG A 304 2.71 13.29 -0.68
CA ARG A 304 3.77 13.30 0.33
C ARG A 304 4.19 14.75 0.60
N TYR A 305 3.74 15.31 1.72
CA TYR A 305 4.28 16.57 2.22
C TYR A 305 5.72 16.32 2.70
N GLY A 306 6.64 17.23 2.40
CA GLY A 306 8.02 17.14 2.88
C GLY A 306 8.13 17.43 4.38
N GLU A 307 9.28 17.11 4.98
CA GLU A 307 9.58 17.46 6.37
C GLU A 307 9.76 18.98 6.52
N ASP A 308 9.28 19.53 7.64
CA ASP A 308 9.44 20.94 7.98
C ASP A 308 10.78 21.17 8.68
N ILE A 309 11.85 21.24 7.87
CA ILE A 309 13.23 21.30 8.35
C ILE A 309 13.60 22.74 8.75
N PRO A 310 14.03 22.99 9.99
CA PRO A 310 14.47 24.32 10.43
C PRO A 310 15.61 24.90 9.56
N LEU A 311 15.60 26.23 9.42
CA LEU A 311 16.67 26.97 8.73
C LEU A 311 17.85 27.29 9.66
N ASP A 312 17.60 27.41 10.97
CA ASP A 312 18.64 27.64 11.96
C ASP A 312 19.39 26.34 12.28
N ARG A 313 20.71 26.36 12.11
CA ARG A 313 21.59 25.21 12.36
C ARG A 313 21.68 24.83 13.83
N LEU A 314 21.54 25.80 14.74
CA LEU A 314 21.55 25.51 16.17
C LEU A 314 20.25 24.82 16.60
N ALA A 315 19.11 25.24 16.02
CA ALA A 315 17.82 24.60 16.22
C ALA A 315 17.74 23.20 15.55
N LEU A 316 18.55 22.96 14.50
CA LEU A 316 18.52 21.71 13.75
C LEU A 316 18.90 20.48 14.59
N VAL A 317 19.88 20.61 15.49
CA VAL A 317 20.33 19.51 16.36
C VAL A 317 19.20 19.05 17.27
N GLU A 318 18.59 19.99 17.99
CA GLU A 318 17.47 19.73 18.90
C GLU A 318 16.25 19.22 18.13
N TRP A 319 15.98 19.79 16.95
CA TRP A 319 14.90 19.33 16.08
C TRP A 319 15.09 17.88 15.65
N CYS A 320 16.27 17.50 15.15
CA CYS A 320 16.57 16.12 14.72
C CYS A 320 16.34 15.12 15.86
N VAL A 321 16.86 15.38 17.06
CA VAL A 321 16.68 14.52 18.23
C VAL A 321 15.20 14.42 18.59
N SER A 322 14.47 15.54 18.58
CA SER A 322 13.02 15.55 18.85
C SER A 322 12.21 14.75 17.82
N ARG A 323 12.61 14.72 16.53
CA ARG A 323 11.95 13.91 15.49
C ARG A 323 12.12 12.42 15.77
N PHE A 324 13.32 11.98 16.13
CA PHE A 324 13.57 10.60 16.52
C PHE A 324 12.75 10.19 17.76
N GLU A 325 12.64 11.05 18.76
CA GLU A 325 11.76 10.81 19.92
C GLU A 325 10.29 10.65 19.52
N VAL A 326 9.80 11.49 18.61
CA VAL A 326 8.42 11.42 18.12
C VAL A 326 8.17 10.11 17.41
N TRP A 327 9.04 9.69 16.49
CA TRP A 327 8.88 8.42 15.78
C TRP A 327 8.90 7.22 16.73
N GLY A 328 9.84 7.18 17.68
CA GLY A 328 9.89 6.14 18.70
C GLY A 328 8.60 6.05 19.53
N ARG A 329 8.08 7.20 19.99
CA ARG A 329 6.82 7.24 20.76
C ARG A 329 5.60 6.88 19.90
N GLU A 330 5.57 7.27 18.63
CA GLU A 330 4.47 6.99 17.71
C GLU A 330 4.30 5.48 17.47
N VAL A 331 5.40 4.74 17.35
CA VAL A 331 5.37 3.28 17.21
C VAL A 331 5.12 2.53 18.53
N GLY A 332 5.14 3.24 19.67
CA GLY A 332 4.86 2.71 20.99
C GLY A 332 6.08 2.34 21.83
N MET A 333 7.28 2.85 21.51
CA MET A 333 8.47 2.74 22.37
C MET A 333 8.52 3.88 23.38
N GLU A 334 9.12 3.60 24.54
CA GLU A 334 9.49 4.64 25.50
C GLU A 334 10.81 5.27 25.07
N ALA A 335 10.84 6.59 24.86
CA ALA A 335 12.05 7.30 24.44
C ALA A 335 12.61 8.15 25.59
N PHE A 336 13.84 7.85 26.02
CA PHE A 336 14.56 8.55 27.08
C PHE A 336 15.79 9.26 26.53
N ARG A 337 15.91 10.55 26.81
CA ARG A 337 17.05 11.37 26.43
C ARG A 337 17.95 11.60 27.64
N GLU A 338 19.25 11.40 27.46
CA GLU A 338 20.30 11.71 28.44
C GLU A 338 21.39 12.54 27.77
N GLU A 339 21.74 13.67 28.37
CA GLU A 339 22.82 14.53 27.88
C GLU A 339 24.16 14.07 28.46
N LYS A 340 25.16 13.84 27.60
CA LYS A 340 26.52 13.44 27.96
C LYS A 340 27.50 14.57 27.61
N GLU A 341 28.69 14.56 28.21
CA GLU A 341 29.76 15.51 27.85
C GLU A 341 30.15 15.32 26.36
N GLY A 342 29.71 16.24 25.49
CA GLY A 342 29.99 16.23 24.06
C GLY A 342 29.03 15.41 23.18
N GLY A 343 27.89 14.97 23.71
CA GLY A 343 26.90 14.19 22.94
C GLY A 343 25.56 14.02 23.64
N ILE A 344 24.61 13.38 22.94
CA ILE A 344 23.27 13.08 23.45
C ILE A 344 23.06 11.57 23.29
N LEU A 345 22.68 10.87 24.36
CA LEU A 345 22.22 9.48 24.29
C LEU A 345 20.69 9.49 24.24
N LEU A 346 20.15 8.81 23.23
CA LEU A 346 18.72 8.55 23.11
C LEU A 346 18.49 7.05 23.24
N VAL A 347 17.73 6.65 24.25
CA VAL A 347 17.38 5.26 24.54
C VAL A 347 15.94 5.02 24.15
N PHE A 348 15.70 4.06 23.25
CA PHE A 348 14.37 3.55 22.94
C PHE A 348 14.15 2.23 23.68
N GLY A 349 13.27 2.25 24.68
CA GLY A 349 12.87 1.08 25.46
C GLY A 349 11.58 0.46 24.94
N GLY A 350 11.66 -0.81 24.55
CA GLY A 350 10.54 -1.74 24.46
C GLY A 350 10.42 -2.59 25.74
N LYS A 351 9.63 -3.68 25.67
CA LYS A 351 9.49 -4.64 26.77
C LYS A 351 10.69 -5.55 26.90
N VAL A 352 11.18 -6.06 25.77
CA VAL A 352 12.33 -6.97 25.65
C VAL A 352 13.50 -6.28 24.97
N LEU A 353 13.25 -5.49 23.93
CA LEU A 353 14.24 -4.77 23.14
C LEU A 353 14.57 -3.40 23.73
N VAL A 354 15.86 -3.06 23.79
CA VAL A 354 16.35 -1.70 24.08
C VAL A 354 17.33 -1.28 22.99
N ILE A 355 17.17 -0.07 22.46
CA ILE A 355 18.04 0.52 21.43
C ILE A 355 18.67 1.80 21.98
N ASP A 356 19.99 1.78 22.17
CA ASP A 356 20.79 2.93 22.57
C ASP A 356 21.34 3.63 21.33
N VAL A 357 21.07 4.92 21.15
CA VAL A 357 21.56 5.74 20.03
C VAL A 357 22.41 6.88 20.59
N ASP A 358 23.72 6.81 20.36
CA ASP A 358 24.64 7.87 20.77
C ASP A 358 24.83 8.89 19.62
N PHE A 359 24.45 10.14 19.88
CA PHE A 359 24.68 11.28 19.01
C PHE A 359 25.93 12.04 19.45
N SER A 360 26.81 12.35 18.50
CA SER A 360 27.91 13.29 18.66
C SER A 360 27.50 14.63 18.06
N VAL A 361 27.57 15.68 18.87
CA VAL A 361 27.14 17.03 18.50
C VAL A 361 28.37 17.93 18.40
N ASP A 362 28.58 18.50 17.22
CA ASP A 362 29.54 19.59 17.05
C ASP A 362 28.80 20.93 17.17
N LEU A 363 28.89 21.52 18.37
CA LEU A 363 28.27 22.81 18.70
C LEU A 363 28.86 23.99 17.90
N THR A 364 30.06 23.84 17.32
CA THR A 364 30.71 24.92 16.57
C THR A 364 30.21 25.01 15.13
N GLU A 365 29.94 23.86 14.51
CA GLU A 365 29.39 23.79 13.15
C GLU A 365 27.87 23.61 13.10
N GLY A 366 27.24 23.30 14.24
CA GLY A 366 25.81 22.97 14.32
C GLY A 366 25.48 21.66 13.61
N ARG A 367 26.40 20.67 13.69
CA ARG A 367 26.24 19.37 13.04
C ARG A 367 26.02 18.25 14.06
N VAL A 368 25.22 17.27 13.65
CA VAL A 368 24.93 16.06 14.41
C VAL A 368 25.28 14.82 13.60
N HIS A 369 25.98 13.89 14.23
CA HIS A 369 26.33 12.60 13.66
C HIS A 369 26.09 11.49 14.68
N ILE A 370 25.96 10.26 14.19
CA ILE A 370 25.73 9.10 15.05
C ILE A 370 27.05 8.42 15.34
N SER A 371 27.48 8.44 16.61
CA SER A 371 28.71 7.79 17.04
C SER A 371 28.50 6.28 17.11
N GLY A 372 27.38 5.82 17.66
CA GLY A 372 27.05 4.41 17.78
C GLY A 372 25.55 4.16 17.93
N VAL A 373 25.12 2.97 17.52
CA VAL A 373 23.82 2.40 17.88
C VAL A 373 24.11 1.04 18.50
N LYS A 374 23.41 0.71 19.58
CA LYS A 374 23.53 -0.59 20.24
C LYS A 374 22.15 -1.14 20.59
N THR A 375 21.87 -2.34 20.11
CA THR A 375 20.67 -3.10 20.49
C THR A 375 20.98 -4.07 21.64
N SER A 376 20.04 -4.25 22.55
CA SER A 376 20.14 -5.23 23.63
C SER A 376 18.78 -5.84 23.97
N TYR A 377 18.80 -7.07 24.47
CA TYR A 377 17.61 -7.84 24.82
C TYR A 377 17.59 -8.16 26.32
N ALA A 378 16.50 -7.83 26.99
CA ALA A 378 16.26 -8.16 28.38
C ALA A 378 15.84 -9.65 28.50
N ILE A 379 16.68 -10.48 29.13
CA ILE A 379 16.33 -11.88 29.40
C ILE A 379 15.83 -12.00 30.84
N SER A 380 14.60 -12.46 31.05
CA SER A 380 14.06 -12.76 32.39
C SER A 380 14.59 -14.08 32.97
N SER A 381 15.88 -14.37 32.82
CA SER A 381 16.54 -15.38 33.66
C SER A 381 16.66 -14.77 35.06
N GLY A 382 16.49 -15.55 36.13
CA GLY A 382 16.38 -15.09 37.54
C GLY A 382 17.46 -14.16 38.12
N GLU A 383 18.43 -13.72 37.34
CA GLU A 383 19.35 -12.63 37.61
C GLU A 383 19.37 -11.76 36.35
N GLY A 384 19.11 -10.44 36.50
CA GLY A 384 18.91 -9.47 35.40
C GLY A 384 20.06 -9.41 34.39
N SER A 385 20.08 -10.40 33.48
CA SER A 385 21.10 -10.59 32.47
C SER A 385 20.59 -10.04 31.15
N THR A 386 21.31 -9.06 30.61
CA THR A 386 21.07 -8.48 29.29
C THR A 386 21.90 -9.23 28.25
N MET A 387 21.26 -9.74 27.20
CA MET A 387 21.97 -10.26 26.04
C MET A 387 22.24 -9.12 25.07
N ASN A 388 23.49 -9.02 24.60
CA ASN A 388 23.82 -8.04 23.56
C ASN A 388 23.08 -8.41 22.27
N GLY A 389 22.61 -7.39 21.56
CA GLY A 389 21.98 -7.54 20.26
C GLY A 389 22.98 -7.79 19.14
N SER A 390 22.50 -7.66 17.90
CA SER A 390 23.29 -7.95 16.71
C SER A 390 24.05 -6.73 16.22
N SER A 391 25.36 -6.91 16.05
CA SER A 391 26.23 -5.88 15.46
C SER A 391 25.84 -5.52 14.03
N SER A 392 25.20 -6.43 13.29
CA SER A 392 24.74 -6.17 11.93
C SER A 392 23.47 -5.31 11.92
N LEU A 393 22.55 -5.57 12.85
CA LEU A 393 21.38 -4.73 13.06
C LEU A 393 21.78 -3.33 13.56
N ASP A 394 22.74 -3.26 14.49
CA ASP A 394 23.30 -2.00 15.00
C ASP A 394 23.90 -1.14 13.87
N ALA A 395 24.68 -1.77 12.99
CA ALA A 395 25.28 -1.09 11.84
C ALA A 395 24.22 -0.59 10.85
N PHE A 396 23.16 -1.38 10.62
CA PHE A 396 22.03 -1.00 9.77
C PHE A 396 21.27 0.20 10.33
N LEU A 397 20.86 0.16 11.60
CA LEU A 397 20.13 1.26 12.25
C LEU A 397 20.97 2.54 12.26
N LYS A 398 22.28 2.41 12.55
CA LYS A 398 23.23 3.53 12.44
C LYS A 398 23.24 4.13 11.04
N ALA A 399 23.29 3.32 9.99
CA ALA A 399 23.30 3.80 8.61
C ALA A 399 21.97 4.46 8.22
N SER A 400 20.84 3.88 8.62
CA SER A 400 19.49 4.43 8.37
C SER A 400 19.34 5.82 9.00
N PHE A 401 19.62 5.95 10.30
CA PHE A 401 19.53 7.22 11.01
C PHE A 401 20.56 8.25 10.48
N GLN A 402 21.78 7.81 10.15
CA GLN A 402 22.81 8.71 9.59
C GLN A 402 22.43 9.22 8.20
N SER A 403 21.73 8.41 7.39
CA SER A 403 21.25 8.83 6.06
C SER A 403 20.24 9.97 6.18
N PHE A 404 19.29 9.87 7.11
CA PHE A 404 18.35 10.96 7.42
C PHE A 404 19.07 12.23 7.88
N LEU A 405 20.01 12.10 8.83
CA LEU A 405 20.77 13.26 9.32
C LEU A 405 21.61 13.90 8.21
N SER A 406 22.17 13.12 7.31
CA SER A 406 22.99 13.63 6.20
C SER A 406 22.13 14.42 5.22
N GLU A 407 20.93 13.93 4.88
CA GLU A 407 20.00 14.63 3.98
C GLU A 407 19.49 15.95 4.59
N VAL A 408 19.15 15.94 5.88
CA VAL A 408 18.65 17.12 6.60
C VAL A 408 19.71 18.22 6.76
N GLN A 409 20.98 17.83 6.89
CA GLN A 409 22.12 18.74 7.05
C GLN A 409 22.72 19.23 5.73
N ASN A 410 22.17 18.80 4.59
CA ASN A 410 22.59 19.32 3.28
C ASN A 410 22.33 20.84 3.17
N PRO A 411 23.16 21.58 2.39
CA PRO A 411 22.89 22.98 2.09
C PRO A 411 21.51 23.18 1.45
N GLU A 412 20.88 24.33 1.69
CA GLU A 412 19.51 24.64 1.22
C GLU A 412 19.31 24.40 -0.29
N GLU A 413 20.34 24.66 -1.09
CA GLU A 413 20.29 24.49 -2.56
C GLU A 413 20.14 23.03 -3.01
N ILE A 414 20.60 22.06 -2.19
CA ILE A 414 20.66 20.63 -2.51
C ILE A 414 19.64 19.83 -1.68
N ARG A 415 19.29 20.34 -0.49
CA ARG A 415 18.42 19.67 0.48
C ARG A 415 17.05 19.36 -0.10
N ASN A 416 16.61 18.11 0.03
CA ASN A 416 15.31 17.64 -0.45
C ASN A 416 14.38 17.25 0.71
N PRO A 417 13.41 18.11 1.09
CA PRO A 417 12.47 17.83 2.17
C PRO A 417 11.59 16.59 1.95
N ILE A 418 11.33 16.21 0.69
CA ILE A 418 10.53 15.03 0.36
C ILE A 418 11.33 13.75 0.62
N GLU A 419 12.63 13.79 0.33
CA GLU A 419 13.52 12.67 0.58
C GLU A 419 13.78 12.50 2.08
N ALA A 420 13.94 13.60 2.82
CA ALA A 420 13.98 13.57 4.28
C ALA A 420 12.71 12.93 4.88
N ALA A 421 11.51 13.27 4.36
CA ALA A 421 10.25 12.64 4.78
C ALA A 421 10.21 11.15 4.45
N ARG A 422 10.74 10.75 3.29
CA ARG A 422 10.83 9.34 2.89
C ARG A 422 11.73 8.56 3.85
N LEU A 423 12.89 9.10 4.19
CA LEU A 423 13.85 8.49 5.14
C LEU A 423 13.27 8.44 6.55
N GLY A 424 12.62 9.50 7.02
CA GLY A 424 11.95 9.53 8.32
C GLY A 424 10.83 8.51 8.44
N LYS A 425 10.02 8.36 7.37
CA LYS A 425 9.01 7.29 7.30
C LYS A 425 9.66 5.90 7.34
N ALA A 426 10.74 5.68 6.59
CA ALA A 426 11.45 4.40 6.60
C ALA A 426 11.90 4.05 8.03
N ILE A 427 12.48 5.01 8.75
CA ILE A 427 12.90 4.84 10.15
C ILE A 427 11.72 4.50 11.07
N ALA A 428 10.58 5.18 10.92
CA ALA A 428 9.39 4.86 11.70
C ALA A 428 8.87 3.44 11.39
N ASP A 429 8.86 3.03 10.12
CA ASP A 429 8.45 1.68 9.71
C ASP A 429 9.42 0.61 10.27
N GLU A 430 10.73 0.88 10.25
CA GLU A 430 11.78 0.01 10.80
C GLU A 430 11.61 -0.17 12.33
N LEU A 431 11.42 0.93 13.08
CA LEU A 431 11.16 0.89 14.52
C LEU A 431 9.83 0.19 14.82
N GLY A 432 8.78 0.44 14.03
CA GLY A 432 7.48 -0.20 14.17
C GLY A 432 7.55 -1.72 14.00
N TYR A 433 8.37 -2.19 13.06
CA TYR A 433 8.64 -3.62 12.89
C TYR A 433 9.36 -4.23 14.11
N LEU A 434 10.38 -3.54 14.63
CA LEU A 434 11.09 -3.99 15.83
C LEU A 434 10.16 -4.04 17.06
N VAL A 435 9.23 -3.10 17.21
CA VAL A 435 8.19 -3.13 18.26
C VAL A 435 7.23 -4.31 18.08
N MET A 436 6.88 -4.66 16.83
CA MET A 436 6.08 -5.84 16.57
C MET A 436 6.81 -7.12 17.01
N LEU A 437 8.10 -7.25 16.70
CA LEU A 437 8.92 -8.37 17.19
C LEU A 437 9.05 -8.36 18.71
N ASP A 438 9.17 -7.19 19.34
CA ASP A 438 9.22 -7.01 20.79
C ASP A 438 7.96 -7.58 21.48
N LYS A 439 6.78 -7.29 20.93
CA LYS A 439 5.50 -7.83 21.40
C LYS A 439 5.40 -9.35 21.27
N LEU A 440 6.01 -9.93 20.24
CA LEU A 440 6.06 -11.39 20.07
C LEU A 440 7.06 -12.02 21.04
N ALA A 441 8.21 -11.38 21.25
CA ALA A 441 9.23 -11.85 22.18
C ALA A 441 8.78 -11.79 23.65
N GLU A 442 7.79 -10.96 23.99
CA GLU A 442 7.14 -10.95 25.31
C GLU A 442 6.47 -12.31 25.63
N ARG A 443 5.97 -13.01 24.61
CA ARG A 443 5.35 -14.34 24.75
C ARG A 443 6.42 -15.42 24.84
N LYS A 444 6.80 -15.78 26.07
CA LYS A 444 7.88 -16.77 26.34
C LYS A 444 7.61 -18.17 25.76
N GLU A 445 6.35 -18.57 25.68
CA GLU A 445 5.96 -19.89 25.15
C GLU A 445 6.04 -19.95 23.61
N ASP A 446 5.99 -18.80 22.95
CA ASP A 446 5.99 -18.66 21.48
C ASP A 446 7.33 -18.16 20.94
N GLY A 447 8.44 -18.75 21.39
CA GLY A 447 9.78 -18.49 20.85
C GLY A 447 10.59 -17.37 21.52
N GLY A 448 9.96 -16.43 22.24
CA GLY A 448 10.66 -15.42 23.05
C GLY A 448 11.76 -14.66 22.28
N VAL A 449 12.99 -14.58 22.83
CA VAL A 449 14.12 -13.88 22.20
C VAL A 449 14.53 -14.48 20.83
N ARG A 450 14.05 -15.68 20.47
CA ARG A 450 14.32 -16.28 19.15
C ARG A 450 13.82 -15.41 18.00
N TRP A 451 12.76 -14.60 18.18
CA TRP A 451 12.27 -13.70 17.14
C TRP A 451 13.32 -12.69 16.65
N PHE A 452 14.31 -12.37 17.47
CA PHE A 452 15.43 -11.50 17.10
C PHE A 452 16.67 -12.32 16.69
N VAL A 453 17.03 -13.33 17.50
CA VAL A 453 18.30 -14.06 17.34
C VAL A 453 18.28 -15.02 16.15
N ASP A 454 17.10 -15.57 15.79
CA ASP A 454 16.98 -16.55 14.70
C ASP A 454 17.31 -15.92 13.33
N VAL A 455 16.90 -14.67 13.09
CA VAL A 455 17.23 -13.94 11.84
C VAL A 455 18.73 -13.73 11.72
N ASP A 456 19.42 -13.35 12.80
CA ASP A 456 20.88 -13.17 12.80
C ASP A 456 21.63 -14.48 12.56
N GLN A 457 21.21 -15.55 13.22
CA GLN A 457 21.78 -16.88 13.01
C GLN A 457 21.58 -17.33 11.55
N LEU A 458 20.38 -17.12 11.03
CA LEU A 458 20.03 -17.43 9.66
C LEU A 458 20.89 -16.63 8.67
N CYS A 459 21.14 -15.34 8.90
CA CYS A 459 21.99 -14.51 8.04
C CYS A 459 23.38 -15.12 7.85
N SER A 460 24.03 -15.53 8.94
CA SER A 460 25.35 -16.17 8.89
C SER A 460 25.34 -17.49 8.11
N VAL A 461 24.28 -18.30 8.28
CA VAL A 461 24.11 -19.57 7.59
C VAL A 461 23.92 -19.37 6.08
N VAL A 462 23.03 -18.46 5.67
CA VAL A 462 22.76 -18.23 4.24
C VAL A 462 23.93 -17.56 3.54
N GLU A 463 24.68 -16.69 4.20
CA GLU A 463 25.90 -16.09 3.63
C GLU A 463 27.00 -17.13 3.41
N THR A 464 27.19 -18.03 4.38
CA THR A 464 28.14 -19.15 4.27
C THR A 464 27.75 -20.10 3.15
N PHE A 465 26.45 -20.34 2.97
CA PHE A 465 25.93 -21.13 1.85
C PHE A 465 26.15 -20.43 0.51
N ALA A 466 25.84 -19.14 0.40
CA ALA A 466 26.11 -18.36 -0.82
C ALA A 466 27.62 -18.35 -1.18
N LYS A 467 28.51 -18.36 -0.17
CA LYS A 467 29.96 -18.51 -0.38
C LYS A 467 30.31 -19.85 -1.02
N SER A 468 29.74 -20.97 -0.57
CA SER A 468 30.02 -22.28 -1.16
C SER A 468 29.48 -22.38 -2.59
N GLU A 469 28.31 -21.79 -2.86
CA GLU A 469 27.75 -21.72 -4.22
C GLU A 469 28.63 -20.88 -5.15
N ALA A 470 29.11 -19.72 -4.69
CA ALA A 470 29.99 -18.87 -5.48
C ALA A 470 31.29 -19.61 -5.84
N GLN A 471 31.86 -20.37 -4.90
CA GLN A 471 33.04 -21.21 -5.16
C GLN A 471 32.76 -22.31 -6.19
N ALA A 472 31.60 -22.98 -6.12
CA ALA A 472 31.22 -24.01 -7.07
C ALA A 472 31.01 -23.43 -8.49
N VAL A 473 30.38 -22.26 -8.61
CA VAL A 473 30.23 -21.55 -9.91
C VAL A 473 31.59 -21.11 -10.46
N ALA A 474 32.46 -20.55 -9.62
CA ALA A 474 33.81 -20.13 -10.01
C ALA A 474 34.64 -21.31 -10.55
N PHE A 475 34.60 -22.44 -9.84
CA PHE A 475 35.26 -23.68 -10.26
C PHE A 475 34.70 -24.20 -11.60
N SER A 476 33.37 -24.20 -11.76
CA SER A 476 32.71 -24.59 -13.02
C SER A 476 33.11 -23.70 -14.21
N LEU A 477 33.50 -22.44 -13.98
CA LEU A 477 33.90 -21.49 -15.02
C LEU A 477 35.42 -21.43 -15.24
N GLY A 478 36.21 -22.09 -14.37
CA GLY A 478 37.67 -21.95 -14.37
C GLY A 478 38.14 -20.53 -14.03
N GLN A 479 37.40 -19.82 -13.17
CA GLN A 479 37.71 -18.45 -12.73
C GLN A 479 37.93 -18.41 -11.22
N ASP A 480 38.70 -17.41 -10.77
CA ASP A 480 38.93 -17.16 -9.34
C ASP A 480 37.68 -16.63 -8.63
N ARG A 481 36.87 -15.85 -9.35
CA ARG A 481 35.61 -15.25 -8.89
C ARG A 481 34.54 -15.42 -9.96
N PRO A 482 33.32 -15.84 -9.61
CA PRO A 482 32.24 -15.93 -10.57
C PRO A 482 31.69 -14.53 -10.85
N PRO A 483 31.28 -14.24 -12.09
CA PRO A 483 30.49 -13.06 -12.41
C PRO A 483 29.17 -13.03 -11.64
N LEU A 484 28.80 -11.88 -11.05
CA LEU A 484 27.57 -11.74 -10.27
C LEU A 484 26.32 -12.12 -11.07
N ASP A 485 26.25 -11.75 -12.35
CA ASP A 485 25.13 -12.12 -13.22
C ASP A 485 25.01 -13.64 -13.37
N ILE A 486 26.11 -14.36 -13.62
CA ILE A 486 26.11 -15.83 -13.73
C ILE A 486 25.77 -16.47 -12.39
N PHE A 487 26.29 -15.94 -11.29
CA PHE A 487 25.93 -16.41 -9.95
C PHE A 487 24.40 -16.33 -9.75
N LEU A 488 23.80 -15.16 -10.02
CA LEU A 488 22.35 -14.99 -9.86
C LEU A 488 21.54 -15.94 -10.76
N HIS A 489 22.03 -16.24 -11.97
CA HIS A 489 21.32 -17.15 -12.89
C HIS A 489 21.44 -18.64 -12.51
N ARG A 490 22.50 -19.03 -11.79
CA ARG A 490 22.81 -20.46 -11.56
C ARG A 490 22.69 -20.91 -10.10
N SER A 491 22.81 -19.99 -9.16
CA SER A 491 22.78 -20.23 -7.71
C SER A 491 21.48 -19.73 -7.09
N HIS A 492 21.31 -19.87 -5.77
CA HIS A 492 20.19 -19.21 -5.09
C HIS A 492 20.36 -17.68 -5.06
N ALA A 493 19.27 -16.96 -4.73
CA ALA A 493 19.30 -15.50 -4.62
C ALA A 493 20.35 -15.05 -3.59
N LEU A 494 21.12 -14.01 -3.93
CA LEU A 494 22.23 -13.53 -3.11
C LEU A 494 21.67 -12.90 -1.81
N PRO A 495 21.97 -13.45 -0.62
CA PRO A 495 21.52 -12.86 0.64
C PRO A 495 22.25 -11.54 0.90
N LEU A 496 21.48 -10.53 1.28
CA LEU A 496 21.94 -9.21 1.68
C LEU A 496 21.24 -8.86 3.00
N PRO A 497 21.69 -9.41 4.14
CA PRO A 497 21.13 -9.13 5.47
C PRO A 497 21.05 -7.63 5.71
N TYR A 498 19.94 -7.13 6.26
CA TYR A 498 19.81 -5.73 6.69
C TYR A 498 20.15 -4.70 5.59
N LEU A 499 19.66 -4.91 4.36
CA LEU A 499 19.92 -3.99 3.25
C LEU A 499 18.97 -2.79 3.26
N SER A 500 17.67 -3.05 3.30
CA SER A 500 16.61 -2.03 3.17
C SER A 500 15.63 -2.03 4.34
N PHE A 501 15.72 -3.02 5.21
CA PHE A 501 14.80 -3.26 6.33
C PHE A 501 15.52 -4.07 7.42
N PRO A 502 15.09 -4.03 8.70
CA PRO A 502 15.67 -4.79 9.81
C PRO A 502 15.36 -6.30 9.72
N SER A 503 15.62 -6.91 8.57
CA SER A 503 15.42 -8.33 8.29
C SER A 503 16.30 -8.79 7.11
N LEU A 504 16.21 -10.07 6.76
CA LEU A 504 16.95 -10.67 5.65
C LEU A 504 16.39 -10.23 4.29
N SER A 505 17.22 -9.57 3.48
CA SER A 505 16.90 -9.23 2.09
C SER A 505 17.67 -10.11 1.12
N PHE A 506 17.17 -10.28 -0.10
CA PHE A 506 17.77 -11.06 -1.17
C PHE A 506 17.81 -10.26 -2.46
N LEU A 507 18.94 -10.30 -3.16
CA LEU A 507 19.03 -9.89 -4.56
C LEU A 507 18.64 -11.07 -5.45
N VAL A 508 17.48 -10.95 -6.07
CA VAL A 508 16.83 -12.01 -6.85
C VAL A 508 17.29 -11.99 -8.31
N TYR A 509 17.32 -10.79 -8.90
CA TYR A 509 17.69 -10.61 -10.30
C TYR A 509 18.36 -9.24 -10.52
N MET A 510 19.28 -9.20 -11.49
CA MET A 510 19.91 -7.98 -11.96
C MET A 510 19.96 -8.01 -13.50
N SER A 511 19.43 -6.95 -14.13
CA SER A 511 19.45 -6.78 -15.58
C SER A 511 20.89 -6.67 -16.10
N PRO A 512 21.15 -7.07 -17.36
CA PRO A 512 22.48 -6.97 -17.94
C PRO A 512 23.06 -5.54 -17.89
N LEU A 513 22.21 -4.53 -18.04
CA LEU A 513 22.60 -3.12 -17.94
C LEU A 513 23.01 -2.72 -16.52
N ALA A 514 22.22 -3.11 -15.51
CA ALA A 514 22.51 -2.82 -14.11
C ALA A 514 23.81 -3.52 -13.66
N TYR A 515 24.01 -4.77 -14.06
CA TYR A 515 25.24 -5.52 -13.78
C TYR A 515 26.47 -4.88 -14.43
N LEU A 516 26.40 -4.53 -15.72
CA LEU A 516 27.51 -3.86 -16.40
C LEU A 516 27.86 -2.50 -15.78
N ARG A 517 26.87 -1.78 -15.26
CA ARG A 517 27.09 -0.55 -14.49
C ARG A 517 27.82 -0.85 -13.19
N ALA A 518 27.35 -1.83 -12.42
CA ALA A 518 27.98 -2.23 -11.16
C ALA A 518 29.45 -2.63 -11.34
N VAL A 519 29.75 -3.52 -12.31
CA VAL A 519 31.13 -3.96 -12.59
C VAL A 519 32.05 -2.81 -13.01
N ARG A 520 31.54 -1.84 -13.78
CA ARG A 520 32.33 -0.68 -14.21
C ARG A 520 32.62 0.30 -13.09
N THR A 521 31.68 0.45 -12.15
CA THR A 521 31.82 1.41 -11.05
C THR A 521 32.59 0.82 -9.87
N PHE A 522 32.43 -0.48 -9.60
CA PHE A 522 32.83 -1.14 -8.35
C PHE A 522 33.55 -2.50 -8.58
N PRO A 523 34.61 -2.56 -9.41
CA PRO A 523 35.25 -3.83 -9.73
C PRO A 523 36.03 -4.38 -8.54
N GLN A 524 35.83 -5.66 -8.21
CA GLN A 524 36.56 -6.31 -7.13
C GLN A 524 37.94 -6.81 -7.61
N THR A 525 38.98 -6.05 -7.32
CA THR A 525 40.37 -6.33 -7.74
C THR A 525 41.29 -6.78 -6.60
N GLY A 526 40.85 -6.70 -5.34
CA GLY A 526 41.64 -7.12 -4.17
C GLY A 526 41.87 -8.64 -4.10
N PRO A 527 42.82 -9.13 -3.27
CA PRO A 527 43.07 -10.56 -3.10
C PRO A 527 41.85 -11.30 -2.53
N ILE A 528 41.78 -12.62 -2.75
CA ILE A 528 40.74 -13.48 -2.17
C ILE A 528 40.96 -13.56 -0.66
N ASP A 529 40.05 -12.98 0.12
CA ASP A 529 40.04 -13.12 1.57
C ASP A 529 39.33 -14.42 2.01
N SER A 530 40.10 -15.50 2.14
CA SER A 530 39.58 -16.81 2.57
C SER A 530 38.92 -16.79 3.96
N THR A 531 39.21 -15.77 4.79
CA THR A 531 38.70 -15.64 6.15
C THR A 531 37.30 -15.02 6.23
N SER A 532 36.86 -14.33 5.18
CA SER A 532 35.52 -13.74 5.09
C SER A 532 34.43 -14.81 4.92
N ASN A 533 33.28 -14.64 5.58
CA ASN A 533 32.12 -15.54 5.43
C ASN A 533 31.23 -15.20 4.22
N HIS A 534 31.49 -14.07 3.55
CA HIS A 534 30.69 -13.59 2.44
C HIS A 534 31.11 -14.21 1.09
N PRO A 535 30.17 -14.34 0.13
CA PRO A 535 30.50 -14.81 -1.21
C PRO A 535 31.45 -13.85 -1.92
N GLN A 536 32.49 -14.39 -2.54
CA GLN A 536 33.43 -13.61 -3.33
C GLN A 536 33.05 -13.64 -4.80
N ILE A 537 32.57 -12.51 -5.28
CA ILE A 537 32.10 -12.29 -6.65
C ILE A 537 32.96 -11.21 -7.34
N ASP A 538 32.68 -10.89 -8.59
CA ASP A 538 33.44 -9.87 -9.36
C ASP A 538 33.15 -8.41 -8.97
N VAL A 539 32.12 -8.16 -8.14
CA VAL A 539 31.71 -6.84 -7.64
C VAL A 539 31.85 -6.79 -6.12
N SER A 540 32.42 -5.69 -5.59
CA SER A 540 32.56 -5.50 -4.14
C SER A 540 31.19 -5.51 -3.44
N LEU A 541 30.97 -6.43 -2.49
CA LEU A 541 29.69 -6.51 -1.76
C LEU A 541 29.35 -5.23 -1.00
N THR A 542 30.34 -4.56 -0.40
CA THR A 542 30.12 -3.31 0.34
C THR A 542 29.59 -2.20 -0.58
N GLU A 543 30.16 -2.08 -1.77
CA GLU A 543 29.75 -1.09 -2.77
C GLU A 543 28.46 -1.51 -3.50
N LEU A 544 28.24 -2.82 -3.67
CA LEU A 544 26.98 -3.35 -4.19
C LEU A 544 25.82 -3.00 -3.25
N ARG A 545 26.01 -3.08 -1.93
CA ARG A 545 24.98 -2.72 -0.95
C ARG A 545 24.60 -1.24 -1.03
N SER A 546 25.58 -0.33 -1.15
CA SER A 546 25.28 1.09 -1.34
C SER A 546 24.61 1.35 -2.68
N PHE A 547 25.05 0.67 -3.76
CA PHE A 547 24.41 0.76 -5.07
C PHE A 547 22.95 0.28 -5.06
N LEU A 548 22.62 -0.78 -4.31
CA LEU A 548 21.28 -1.35 -4.23
C LEU A 548 20.35 -0.60 -3.26
N ALA A 549 20.90 0.12 -2.27
CA ALA A 549 20.13 0.97 -1.37
C ALA A 549 19.35 2.05 -2.14
N ASP A 550 19.92 2.54 -3.25
CA ASP A 550 19.29 3.53 -4.14
C ASP A 550 18.26 2.93 -5.13
N GLN A 551 18.00 1.61 -5.07
CA GLN A 551 17.06 0.87 -5.93
C GLN A 551 17.19 1.19 -7.42
N PRO A 552 18.33 0.86 -8.04
CA PRO A 552 18.56 1.13 -9.45
C PRO A 552 17.56 0.37 -10.34
N LYS A 553 17.20 0.97 -11.48
CA LYS A 553 16.30 0.32 -12.44
C LYS A 553 16.91 -0.99 -12.95
N GLY A 554 16.08 -2.02 -13.06
CA GLY A 554 16.48 -3.36 -13.50
C GLY A 554 17.17 -4.19 -12.41
N THR A 555 16.94 -3.91 -11.13
CA THR A 555 17.27 -4.81 -10.02
C THR A 555 16.00 -5.24 -9.28
N THR A 556 15.93 -6.50 -8.91
CA THR A 556 14.83 -7.08 -8.14
C THR A 556 15.33 -7.50 -6.77
N LEU A 557 14.77 -6.86 -5.74
CA LEU A 557 15.03 -7.17 -4.34
C LEU A 557 13.78 -7.82 -3.72
N CYS A 558 14.01 -8.71 -2.77
CA CYS A 558 12.97 -9.29 -1.94
C CYS A 558 13.39 -9.20 -0.48
N THR A 559 12.47 -8.88 0.42
CA THR A 559 12.75 -8.84 1.86
C THR A 559 11.84 -9.83 2.58
N LEU A 560 12.42 -10.69 3.41
CA LEU A 560 11.67 -11.57 4.29
C LEU A 560 11.15 -10.73 5.47
N VAL A 561 9.84 -10.60 5.64
CA VAL A 561 9.23 -9.78 6.69
C VAL A 561 8.15 -10.57 7.39
N LEU A 562 8.03 -10.36 8.69
CA LEU A 562 6.91 -10.85 9.45
C LEU A 562 5.73 -9.88 9.33
N SER A 563 4.51 -10.38 9.10
CA SER A 563 3.33 -9.55 8.88
C SER A 563 2.11 -10.16 9.57
N PRO A 564 1.14 -9.35 10.04
CA PRO A 564 -0.12 -9.86 10.57
C PRO A 564 -0.83 -10.76 9.55
N PRO A 565 -1.64 -11.72 10.02
CA PRO A 565 -2.29 -12.68 9.16
C PRO A 565 -3.28 -11.93 8.27
N ILE A 566 -3.28 -12.32 7.02
CA ILE A 566 -4.35 -12.05 6.05
C ILE A 566 -5.54 -12.90 6.54
N ASP A 567 -6.65 -12.25 6.96
CA ASP A 567 -7.83 -12.91 7.57
C ASP A 567 -8.41 -14.05 6.68
N THR A 568 -8.01 -14.07 5.40
CA THR A 568 -8.28 -15.15 4.46
C THR A 568 -7.06 -16.05 4.24
N GLN A 569 -6.62 -16.79 5.26
CA GLN A 569 -5.75 -17.95 5.04
C GLN A 569 -6.52 -19.00 4.22
N LEU A 570 -6.43 -18.94 2.89
CA LEU A 570 -6.95 -19.96 1.97
C LEU A 570 -6.16 -21.27 2.04
N PHE A 571 -5.02 -21.29 2.74
CA PHE A 571 -4.11 -22.43 2.77
C PHE A 571 -3.78 -22.81 4.21
N PRO A 572 -4.05 -24.06 4.63
CA PRO A 572 -3.59 -24.55 5.93
C PRO A 572 -2.06 -24.57 5.98
N ALA A 573 -1.49 -24.50 7.19
CA ALA A 573 -0.04 -24.63 7.41
C ALA A 573 0.49 -25.85 6.65
N SER A 574 1.45 -25.61 5.74
CA SER A 574 1.89 -26.59 4.77
C SER A 574 2.49 -27.83 5.47
N MET A 575 2.03 -29.02 5.07
CA MET A 575 2.79 -30.25 5.28
C MET A 575 3.87 -30.30 4.21
N SER A 576 5.06 -29.76 4.50
CA SER A 576 6.19 -29.86 3.57
C SER A 576 6.57 -31.33 3.38
N MET A 577 6.31 -31.88 2.19
CA MET A 577 6.80 -33.20 1.78
C MET A 577 7.97 -33.00 0.82
N PRO A 578 9.21 -33.32 1.21
CA PRO A 578 10.41 -33.10 0.39
C PRO A 578 10.42 -33.79 -0.98
N SER A 579 9.56 -34.80 -1.21
CA SER A 579 9.62 -35.66 -2.38
C SER A 579 8.75 -35.23 -3.57
N LEU A 580 7.92 -34.20 -3.45
CA LEU A 580 7.00 -33.78 -4.53
C LEU A 580 7.41 -32.48 -5.24
N THR A 581 8.23 -31.62 -4.61
CA THR A 581 8.66 -30.34 -5.19
C THR A 581 10.08 -30.45 -5.74
N ALA A 582 10.27 -30.27 -7.05
CA ALA A 582 11.59 -30.32 -7.71
C ALA A 582 12.50 -29.09 -7.44
N ARG A 583 12.08 -28.19 -6.54
CA ARG A 583 12.74 -26.91 -6.19
C ARG A 583 12.99 -26.84 -4.66
N PRO A 584 14.01 -26.11 -4.19
CA PRO A 584 14.91 -25.29 -4.99
C PRO A 584 16.03 -26.11 -5.67
N THR A 585 16.52 -25.63 -6.82
CA THR A 585 17.54 -26.33 -7.61
C THR A 585 18.91 -25.65 -7.56
N PHE A 586 19.96 -26.45 -7.36
CA PHE A 586 21.34 -26.02 -7.57
C PHE A 586 22.13 -27.13 -8.29
N PRO A 587 22.51 -26.94 -9.57
CA PRO A 587 23.06 -28.03 -10.37
C PRO A 587 24.53 -28.37 -10.08
N LEU A 588 25.25 -27.55 -9.29
CA LEU A 588 26.71 -27.65 -9.10
C LEU A 588 27.15 -28.15 -7.72
N GLY A 589 26.23 -28.44 -6.81
CA GLY A 589 26.54 -28.85 -5.44
C GLY A 589 25.34 -29.49 -4.75
N ALA A 590 25.46 -29.76 -3.46
CA ALA A 590 24.32 -30.19 -2.65
C ALA A 590 23.20 -29.15 -2.75
N GLY A 591 21.98 -29.59 -3.07
CA GLY A 591 20.85 -28.70 -3.27
C GLY A 591 20.55 -27.89 -2.01
N GLY A 592 19.94 -26.71 -2.17
CA GLY A 592 19.41 -25.93 -1.03
C GLY A 592 18.39 -26.71 -0.18
N SER A 593 17.99 -27.91 -0.61
CA SER A 593 17.23 -28.90 0.14
C SER A 593 17.88 -29.36 1.45
N ASP A 594 19.21 -29.25 1.59
CA ASP A 594 19.91 -29.69 2.81
C ASP A 594 19.82 -28.66 3.96
N LEU A 595 19.45 -27.41 3.64
CA LEU A 595 19.26 -26.34 4.62
C LEU A 595 17.77 -26.19 4.98
N GLU A 596 17.22 -27.16 5.71
CA GLU A 596 15.83 -27.08 6.23
C GLU A 596 15.76 -26.18 7.48
N HIS A 597 15.93 -24.87 7.30
CA HIS A 597 15.64 -23.89 8.37
C HIS A 597 14.15 -23.55 8.34
N VAL A 598 13.42 -23.97 9.38
CA VAL A 598 12.01 -23.63 9.61
C VAL A 598 11.94 -22.38 10.46
N PHE A 599 11.16 -21.38 10.00
CA PHE A 599 11.04 -20.12 10.73
C PHE A 599 10.25 -20.30 12.04
N PRO A 600 10.46 -19.45 13.06
CA PRO A 600 9.66 -19.46 14.27
C PRO A 600 8.16 -19.31 13.95
N GLN A 601 7.34 -20.18 14.53
CA GLN A 601 5.87 -20.18 14.41
C GLN A 601 5.23 -20.05 15.79
N LEU A 602 4.03 -19.46 15.85
CA LEU A 602 3.19 -19.42 17.05
C LEU A 602 2.57 -20.82 17.28
N SER A 603 2.54 -21.28 18.54
CA SER A 603 2.27 -22.69 18.89
C SER A 603 0.80 -23.16 18.69
N ASP A 604 -0.11 -22.26 18.30
CA ASP A 604 -1.56 -22.49 18.30
C ASP A 604 -2.11 -23.36 17.15
N LEU A 605 -1.27 -23.80 16.21
CA LEU A 605 -1.71 -24.64 15.08
C LEU A 605 -2.17 -26.06 15.48
N SER A 606 -1.96 -26.50 16.73
CA SER A 606 -2.24 -27.89 17.12
C SER A 606 -3.50 -28.15 17.96
N ALA A 607 -4.25 -27.14 18.40
CA ALA A 607 -5.33 -27.37 19.39
C ALA A 607 -6.72 -26.77 19.09
N SER A 608 -6.92 -25.82 18.18
CA SER A 608 -8.17 -25.03 18.15
C SER A 608 -9.13 -25.25 16.98
N VAL A 609 -8.93 -26.27 16.12
CA VAL A 609 -9.88 -26.58 15.02
C VAL A 609 -11.25 -27.09 15.53
N LEU A 610 -11.50 -27.14 16.84
CA LEU A 610 -12.74 -27.69 17.42
C LEU A 610 -13.54 -26.78 18.36
N ASP A 611 -13.17 -25.51 18.57
CA ASP A 611 -13.99 -24.64 19.43
C ASP A 611 -14.18 -23.22 18.89
N ALA A 612 -15.30 -23.02 18.18
CA ALA A 612 -15.69 -21.75 17.57
C ALA A 612 -16.32 -20.75 18.57
N THR A 613 -16.01 -20.84 19.86
CA THR A 613 -16.71 -20.07 20.91
C THR A 613 -15.85 -19.04 21.67
N VAL A 614 -14.58 -18.84 21.31
CA VAL A 614 -13.72 -17.81 21.94
C VAL A 614 -13.37 -16.70 20.94
N PRO A 615 -13.87 -15.46 21.12
CA PRO A 615 -13.53 -14.33 20.28
C PRO A 615 -12.27 -13.62 20.82
N ASP A 616 -11.09 -14.22 20.64
CA ASP A 616 -9.82 -13.50 20.81
C ASP A 616 -9.01 -13.57 19.50
N SER A 617 -9.22 -12.55 18.66
CA SER A 617 -8.55 -12.32 17.39
C SER A 617 -7.18 -11.66 17.58
N SER A 618 -6.34 -12.14 18.51
CA SER A 618 -5.06 -11.50 18.84
C SER A 618 -3.82 -12.20 18.24
N GLY A 619 -3.55 -11.91 16.96
CA GLY A 619 -2.18 -11.78 16.44
C GLY A 619 -1.47 -13.04 15.91
N HIS A 620 -1.95 -13.62 14.80
CA HIS A 620 -1.21 -14.69 14.11
C HIS A 620 -0.23 -14.13 13.07
N ASN A 621 0.98 -13.75 13.45
CA ASN A 621 1.94 -13.22 12.48
C ASN A 621 2.54 -14.33 11.59
N ILE A 622 2.64 -14.09 10.28
CA ILE A 622 3.14 -15.03 9.26
C ILE A 622 4.37 -14.43 8.57
N TRP A 623 5.35 -15.27 8.25
CA TRP A 623 6.51 -14.87 7.46
C TRP A 623 6.13 -14.71 5.99
N MET A 624 6.46 -13.56 5.42
CA MET A 624 6.16 -13.21 4.03
C MET A 624 7.41 -12.73 3.30
N LEU A 625 7.57 -13.17 2.05
CA LEU A 625 8.48 -12.56 1.09
C LEU A 625 7.80 -11.33 0.48
N ASP A 626 8.36 -10.15 0.70
CA ASP A 626 7.88 -8.88 0.13
C ASP A 626 8.74 -8.45 -1.06
N PHE A 627 8.10 -8.35 -2.23
CA PHE A 627 8.69 -7.88 -3.49
C PHE A 627 8.37 -6.40 -3.79
N THR A 628 7.63 -5.74 -2.90
CA THR A 628 7.24 -4.32 -3.06
C THR A 628 8.24 -3.35 -2.45
N VAL A 629 9.30 -3.85 -1.81
CA VAL A 629 10.28 -3.06 -1.04
C VAL A 629 9.56 -2.16 -0.03
N ASN A 630 8.75 -2.78 0.83
CA ASN A 630 7.91 -2.10 1.82
C ASN A 630 6.90 -1.11 1.19
N GLY A 631 6.24 -1.54 0.09
CA GLY A 631 5.20 -0.77 -0.60
C GLY A 631 5.70 0.38 -1.48
N GLN A 632 6.99 0.45 -1.80
CA GLN A 632 7.57 1.46 -2.68
C GLN A 632 7.40 1.13 -4.17
N SER A 633 7.43 -0.15 -4.52
CA SER A 633 7.23 -0.66 -5.87
C SER A 633 5.86 -1.35 -6.00
N ARG A 634 5.39 -1.52 -7.23
CA ARG A 634 4.10 -2.18 -7.54
C ARG A 634 4.16 -3.71 -7.51
N GLY A 635 5.28 -4.29 -7.04
CA GLY A 635 5.55 -5.72 -7.11
C GLY A 635 6.09 -6.19 -8.47
N ILE A 636 6.16 -7.51 -8.64
CA ILE A 636 6.72 -8.17 -9.82
C ILE A 636 5.60 -8.73 -10.66
N ALA A 637 5.81 -8.69 -11.95
CA ALA A 637 4.78 -8.89 -12.93
C ALA A 637 4.93 -10.32 -13.49
N MET A 638 3.94 -11.18 -13.27
CA MET A 638 4.02 -12.64 -13.36
C MET A 638 2.95 -13.21 -14.31
N SER A 639 3.26 -14.30 -15.03
CA SER A 639 2.24 -15.06 -15.74
C SER A 639 1.46 -15.99 -14.80
N GLN A 640 0.24 -16.38 -15.18
CA GLN A 640 -0.59 -17.30 -14.39
C GLN A 640 0.14 -18.63 -14.06
N SER A 641 0.86 -19.20 -15.02
CA SER A 641 1.63 -20.43 -14.92
C SER A 641 2.72 -20.31 -13.85
N ARG A 642 3.37 -19.15 -13.76
CA ARG A 642 4.36 -18.87 -12.70
C ARG A 642 3.73 -18.65 -11.34
N MET A 643 2.55 -18.06 -11.29
CA MET A 643 1.80 -17.97 -10.04
C MET A 643 1.42 -19.36 -9.52
N ARG A 644 1.08 -20.30 -10.41
CA ARG A 644 0.87 -21.72 -10.06
C ARG A 644 2.15 -22.44 -9.63
N ASP A 645 3.29 -22.16 -10.26
CA ASP A 645 4.58 -22.70 -9.81
C ASP A 645 4.88 -22.26 -8.37
N ILE A 646 4.61 -21.00 -8.02
CA ILE A 646 4.72 -20.49 -6.64
C ILE A 646 3.73 -21.21 -5.71
N GLU A 647 2.49 -21.39 -6.15
CA GLU A 647 1.48 -22.14 -5.38
C GLU A 647 1.92 -23.59 -5.12
N LEU A 648 2.51 -24.28 -6.09
CA LEU A 648 3.02 -25.65 -5.92
C LEU A 648 4.20 -25.73 -4.96
N VAL A 649 5.04 -24.68 -4.87
CA VAL A 649 6.14 -24.61 -3.90
C VAL A 649 5.59 -24.50 -2.48
N ILE A 650 4.52 -23.73 -2.27
CA ILE A 650 3.94 -23.48 -0.94
C ILE A 650 2.96 -24.60 -0.53
N ASN A 651 2.12 -25.04 -1.46
CA ASN A 651 1.11 -26.08 -1.30
C ASN A 651 1.21 -27.13 -2.43
N PRO A 652 2.02 -28.19 -2.27
CA PRO A 652 2.20 -29.21 -3.30
C PRO A 652 0.94 -30.04 -3.59
N PHE A 653 -0.10 -29.98 -2.73
CA PHE A 653 -1.35 -30.74 -2.91
C PHE A 653 -2.49 -29.94 -3.56
N SER A 654 -2.32 -28.63 -3.78
CA SER A 654 -3.30 -27.76 -4.46
C SER A 654 -3.74 -28.32 -5.83
N SER A 655 -2.83 -28.97 -6.55
CA SER A 655 -3.08 -29.58 -7.87
C SER A 655 -4.04 -30.80 -7.82
N MET A 656 -4.16 -31.48 -6.67
CA MET A 656 -5.07 -32.63 -6.52
C MET A 656 -6.55 -32.23 -6.33
N GLU A 657 -6.82 -31.05 -5.76
CA GLU A 657 -8.21 -30.54 -5.59
C GLU A 657 -8.78 -29.90 -6.86
N ALA A 658 -7.93 -29.43 -7.78
CA ALA A 658 -8.32 -28.85 -9.06
C ALA A 658 -8.83 -29.86 -10.11
N LEU A 659 -9.03 -31.13 -9.75
CA LEU A 659 -9.65 -32.16 -10.61
C LEU A 659 -11.17 -31.97 -10.81
N SER A 660 -11.78 -30.94 -10.22
CA SER A 660 -13.14 -30.51 -10.58
C SER A 660 -13.08 -29.47 -11.70
N PRO A 661 -13.58 -29.75 -12.92
CA PRO A 661 -13.50 -28.84 -14.05
C PRO A 661 -14.60 -27.78 -13.94
N VAL A 662 -14.48 -26.87 -12.98
CA VAL A 662 -15.26 -25.62 -13.02
C VAL A 662 -14.45 -24.66 -13.88
N GLY A 663 -14.85 -24.53 -15.15
CA GLY A 663 -14.27 -23.56 -16.07
C GLY A 663 -14.39 -22.15 -15.50
N MET A 664 -13.27 -21.65 -14.96
CA MET A 664 -13.12 -20.22 -14.65
C MET A 664 -13.20 -19.47 -15.98
N MET A 665 -14.32 -18.80 -16.21
CA MET A 665 -14.51 -17.97 -17.40
C MET A 665 -13.47 -16.85 -17.38
N SER A 666 -12.65 -16.81 -18.43
CA SER A 666 -11.71 -15.73 -18.70
C SER A 666 -12.50 -14.43 -18.90
N PHE A 667 -12.57 -13.61 -17.86
CA PHE A 667 -13.05 -12.23 -17.93
C PHE A 667 -11.85 -11.30 -17.76
N GLY A 668 -11.39 -10.71 -18.86
CA GLY A 668 -10.42 -9.62 -18.85
C GLY A 668 -9.37 -9.73 -19.95
N SER A 669 -9.56 -8.98 -21.03
CA SER A 669 -8.60 -8.85 -22.14
C SER A 669 -7.50 -7.85 -21.81
N GLY A 670 -6.52 -8.26 -21.00
CA GLY A 670 -5.29 -7.50 -20.77
C GLY A 670 -4.07 -8.38 -21.02
N SER A 671 -3.36 -8.16 -22.12
CA SER A 671 -2.08 -8.83 -22.34
C SER A 671 -1.04 -8.18 -21.42
N TRP A 672 -0.29 -8.99 -20.67
CA TRP A 672 0.74 -8.50 -19.74
C TRP A 672 1.85 -7.67 -20.42
N VAL A 673 1.93 -7.78 -21.75
CA VAL A 673 2.83 -7.05 -22.65
C VAL A 673 2.45 -5.57 -22.83
N ASP A 674 1.19 -5.17 -22.58
CA ASP A 674 0.68 -3.79 -22.84
C ASP A 674 1.30 -2.69 -21.96
N LEU A 675 2.23 -3.03 -21.06
CA LEU A 675 2.81 -2.11 -20.07
C LEU A 675 4.19 -1.53 -20.43
N LEU A 676 4.78 -1.80 -21.60
CA LEU A 676 6.23 -1.59 -21.81
C LEU A 676 6.62 -0.71 -23.02
N ARG A 677 7.54 0.26 -22.81
CA ARG A 677 8.05 1.22 -23.82
C ARG A 677 9.56 1.65 -23.68
N SER A 678 10.56 1.32 -24.55
CA SER A 678 11.52 2.24 -25.31
C SER A 678 12.52 1.54 -26.29
N PRO A 679 12.85 2.02 -27.54
CA PRO A 679 13.63 1.25 -28.53
C PRO A 679 15.05 1.82 -28.76
N THR A 680 15.99 0.99 -29.22
CA THR A 680 17.31 1.43 -29.76
C THR A 680 17.74 0.62 -31.00
N SER A 681 18.61 1.24 -31.82
CA SER A 681 18.95 0.90 -33.20
C SER A 681 20.40 0.43 -33.38
N SER A 682 20.65 -0.82 -33.79
CA SER A 682 22.03 -1.27 -34.12
C SER A 682 22.17 -2.36 -35.21
N HIS A 683 21.13 -2.55 -36.04
CA HIS A 683 21.15 -3.41 -37.25
C HIS A 683 20.13 -2.83 -38.27
N PRO A 684 20.06 -3.27 -39.55
CA PRO A 684 18.89 -2.95 -40.38
C PRO A 684 17.61 -3.18 -39.56
N PRO A 685 16.66 -2.24 -39.56
CA PRO A 685 15.60 -2.22 -38.57
C PRO A 685 14.82 -3.54 -38.56
N LEU A 686 15.00 -4.37 -37.52
CA LEU A 686 14.17 -5.55 -37.32
C LEU A 686 12.75 -5.06 -37.08
N GLN A 687 11.79 -5.62 -37.81
CA GLN A 687 10.38 -5.41 -37.53
C GLN A 687 9.93 -6.53 -36.60
N LEU A 688 10.10 -6.31 -35.30
CA LEU A 688 9.66 -7.24 -34.26
C LEU A 688 8.14 -7.17 -34.13
N ARG A 689 7.47 -8.32 -34.22
CA ARG A 689 6.04 -8.49 -33.93
C ARG A 689 5.89 -9.46 -32.78
N LEU A 690 5.50 -8.97 -31.61
CA LEU A 690 5.23 -9.81 -30.46
C LEU A 690 3.78 -10.29 -30.50
N THR A 691 3.60 -11.60 -30.53
CA THR A 691 2.29 -12.23 -30.37
C THR A 691 1.90 -12.13 -28.90
N ALA A 692 0.76 -11.49 -28.61
CA ALA A 692 0.26 -11.38 -27.25
C ALA A 692 0.07 -12.78 -26.65
N PRO A 693 0.63 -13.08 -25.46
CA PRO A 693 0.39 -14.34 -24.78
C PRO A 693 -1.09 -14.54 -24.50
N GLU A 694 -1.58 -15.79 -24.62
CA GLU A 694 -2.97 -16.15 -24.32
C GLU A 694 -3.26 -16.21 -22.80
N GLU A 695 -2.22 -16.11 -21.98
CA GLU A 695 -2.26 -16.27 -20.52
C GLU A 695 -2.39 -14.90 -19.81
N PRO A 696 -3.23 -14.78 -18.76
CA PRO A 696 -3.35 -13.55 -17.98
C PRO A 696 -2.09 -13.27 -17.14
N GLY A 697 -1.82 -11.99 -16.90
CA GLY A 697 -0.74 -11.52 -16.03
C GLY A 697 -1.23 -11.00 -14.68
N PHE A 698 -0.43 -11.21 -13.63
CA PHE A 698 -0.70 -10.80 -12.26
C PHE A 698 0.47 -10.01 -11.68
N MET A 699 0.20 -9.19 -10.65
CA MET A 699 1.24 -8.53 -9.87
C MET A 699 1.47 -9.31 -8.56
N LEU A 700 2.66 -9.86 -8.41
CA LEU A 700 3.16 -10.52 -7.22
C LEU A 700 3.72 -9.47 -6.26
N GLU A 701 3.09 -9.33 -5.10
CA GLU A 701 3.52 -8.37 -4.09
C GLU A 701 4.10 -9.08 -2.88
N LYS A 702 3.33 -9.99 -2.26
CA LYS A 702 3.75 -10.72 -1.06
C LYS A 702 3.42 -12.21 -1.13
N VAL A 703 4.30 -13.05 -0.59
CA VAL A 703 4.15 -14.51 -0.61
C VAL A 703 4.41 -15.09 0.78
N PRO A 704 3.47 -15.84 1.39
CA PRO A 704 3.70 -16.49 2.68
C PRO A 704 4.67 -17.67 2.54
N VAL A 705 5.59 -17.80 3.50
CA VAL A 705 6.62 -18.85 3.53
C VAL A 705 6.83 -19.35 4.97
N HIS A 706 7.14 -20.64 5.14
CA HIS A 706 7.35 -21.26 6.45
C HIS A 706 8.79 -21.72 6.69
N SER A 707 9.55 -21.87 5.60
CA SER A 707 10.94 -22.32 5.63
C SER A 707 11.79 -21.60 4.59
N MET A 708 13.11 -21.66 4.78
CA MET A 708 14.07 -21.17 3.79
C MET A 708 14.00 -21.92 2.47
N LYS A 709 13.63 -23.20 2.49
CA LYS A 709 13.45 -24.03 1.30
C LYS A 709 12.31 -23.50 0.42
N GLU A 710 11.17 -23.18 1.03
CA GLU A 710 10.05 -22.53 0.34
C GLU A 710 10.46 -21.16 -0.19
N ALA A 711 11.13 -20.35 0.64
CA ALA A 711 11.58 -19.02 0.24
C ALA A 711 12.46 -19.09 -1.01
N TRP A 712 13.48 -19.96 -1.03
CA TRP A 712 14.34 -20.15 -2.18
C TRP A 712 13.60 -20.67 -3.42
N GLY A 713 12.65 -21.61 -3.25
CA GLY A 713 11.84 -22.10 -4.36
C GLY A 713 11.01 -20.98 -5.02
N VAL A 714 10.42 -20.09 -4.22
CA VAL A 714 9.69 -18.91 -4.72
C VAL A 714 10.64 -17.93 -5.42
N LEU A 715 11.78 -17.62 -4.81
CA LEU A 715 12.78 -16.72 -5.39
C LEU A 715 13.32 -17.22 -6.74
N GLU A 716 13.43 -18.54 -6.92
CA GLU A 716 13.83 -19.19 -8.17
C GLU A 716 12.84 -18.90 -9.32
N VAL A 717 11.54 -19.07 -9.04
CA VAL A 717 10.46 -18.82 -10.01
C VAL A 717 10.39 -17.34 -10.37
N VAL A 718 10.54 -16.46 -9.36
CA VAL A 718 10.53 -15.01 -9.57
C VAL A 718 11.72 -14.56 -10.42
N ARG A 719 12.91 -15.11 -10.17
CA ARG A 719 14.10 -14.82 -10.98
C ARG A 719 13.91 -15.17 -12.44
N GLU A 720 13.38 -16.37 -12.73
CA GLU A 720 13.06 -16.82 -14.09
C GLU A 720 12.12 -15.84 -14.80
N GLN A 721 11.09 -15.37 -14.10
CA GLN A 721 10.17 -14.38 -14.64
C GLN A 721 10.84 -13.01 -14.82
N CYS A 722 11.68 -12.56 -13.90
CA CYS A 722 12.42 -11.31 -14.04
C CYS A 722 13.33 -11.30 -15.29
N TRP A 723 13.97 -12.42 -15.61
CA TRP A 723 14.74 -12.56 -16.85
C TRP A 723 13.87 -12.32 -18.11
N LEU A 724 12.67 -12.91 -18.15
CA LEU A 724 11.72 -12.72 -19.24
C LEU A 724 11.24 -11.26 -19.31
N ASN A 725 10.85 -10.69 -18.16
CA ASN A 725 10.36 -9.32 -18.04
C ASN A 725 11.38 -8.31 -18.57
N GLU A 726 12.63 -8.43 -18.13
CA GLU A 726 13.72 -7.53 -18.51
C GLU A 726 14.12 -7.71 -19.98
N THR A 727 13.99 -8.94 -20.51
CA THR A 727 14.18 -9.18 -21.96
C THR A 727 13.11 -8.48 -22.79
N LEU A 728 11.84 -8.53 -22.37
CA LEU A 728 10.73 -7.84 -23.06
C LEU A 728 10.79 -6.31 -22.90
N LEU A 729 11.25 -5.84 -21.74
CA LEU A 729 11.51 -4.42 -21.43
C LEU A 729 12.64 -3.81 -22.26
N SER A 730 13.49 -4.64 -22.89
CA SER A 730 14.61 -4.15 -23.70
C SER A 730 14.17 -3.38 -24.97
N CYS A 731 12.89 -3.45 -25.37
CA CYS A 731 12.33 -2.79 -26.58
C CYS A 731 11.00 -2.06 -26.30
N GLN A 732 10.57 -1.11 -27.18
CA GLN A 732 9.17 -0.63 -27.22
C GLN A 732 8.30 -1.64 -27.91
N TRP A 733 7.14 -1.86 -27.31
CA TRP A 733 6.01 -2.45 -28.00
C TRP A 733 4.95 -1.35 -28.21
N SER A 734 4.34 -1.35 -29.39
CA SER A 734 3.21 -0.48 -29.71
C SER A 734 2.11 -1.33 -30.33
N PRO A 735 0.84 -1.18 -29.91
CA PRO A 735 -0.25 -1.93 -30.51
C PRO A 735 -0.35 -1.67 -32.01
N GLU A 736 -0.44 -2.76 -32.78
CA GLU A 736 -0.62 -2.67 -34.23
C GLU A 736 -2.00 -2.07 -34.55
N GLY A 737 -2.05 -0.93 -35.25
CA GLY A 737 -3.29 -0.32 -35.75
C GLY A 737 -3.80 0.96 -35.07
N LEU A 738 -3.19 1.47 -33.99
CA LEU A 738 -3.67 2.67 -33.27
C LEU A 738 -3.02 4.01 -33.69
N ASN A 739 -1.97 3.99 -34.54
CA ASN A 739 -1.36 5.21 -35.09
C ASN A 739 -1.88 5.49 -36.50
N LEU A 740 -2.99 6.23 -36.62
CA LEU A 740 -3.48 6.77 -37.90
C LEU A 740 -2.83 8.12 -38.29
N SER A 741 -1.87 8.64 -37.51
CA SER A 741 -1.44 10.04 -37.65
C SER A 741 0.06 10.34 -37.70
N SER A 742 0.98 9.39 -37.93
CA SER A 742 2.40 9.77 -38.10
C SER A 742 3.31 8.88 -38.96
N GLU A 743 2.82 7.87 -39.65
CA GLU A 743 3.60 7.26 -40.74
C GLU A 743 2.84 7.48 -42.04
N GLN A 744 3.35 8.37 -42.90
CA GLN A 744 3.05 8.26 -44.33
C GLN A 744 3.35 6.80 -44.71
N PRO A 745 2.47 6.12 -45.47
CA PRO A 745 2.84 4.84 -46.05
C PRO A 745 4.20 5.05 -46.72
N PRO A 746 5.19 4.16 -46.50
CA PRO A 746 6.43 4.27 -47.25
C PRO A 746 6.02 4.33 -48.71
N GLN A 747 6.52 5.32 -49.46
CA GLN A 747 6.38 5.30 -50.91
C GLN A 747 6.81 3.91 -51.36
N ASP A 748 5.85 3.11 -51.82
CA ASP A 748 6.13 1.85 -52.49
C ASP A 748 7.03 2.22 -53.67
N ILE A 749 8.32 1.99 -53.51
CA ILE A 749 9.28 2.15 -54.60
C ILE A 749 8.92 1.04 -55.58
N GLU A 750 8.59 1.42 -56.81
CA GLU A 750 8.41 0.48 -57.92
C GLU A 750 9.57 -0.53 -57.92
N VAL A 751 9.23 -1.82 -57.86
CA VAL A 751 10.20 -2.91 -57.87
C VAL A 751 10.92 -2.91 -59.22
N ASN A 752 12.11 -2.34 -59.28
CA ASN A 752 12.95 -2.31 -60.48
C ASN A 752 13.63 -3.67 -60.74
N GLU A 753 13.96 -3.97 -62.00
CA GLU A 753 14.69 -5.20 -62.39
C GLU A 753 16.01 -5.38 -61.62
N ASP A 754 16.69 -4.28 -61.25
CA ASP A 754 17.91 -4.32 -60.44
C ASP A 754 17.69 -4.92 -59.04
N VAL A 755 16.49 -4.71 -58.47
CA VAL A 755 16.10 -5.29 -57.17
C VAL A 755 15.84 -6.79 -57.32
N LEU A 756 15.18 -7.19 -58.40
CA LEU A 756 14.94 -8.60 -58.72
C LEU A 756 16.26 -9.33 -58.98
N GLN A 757 17.19 -8.71 -59.72
CA GLN A 757 18.52 -9.24 -59.98
C GLN A 757 19.33 -9.38 -58.69
N ALA A 758 19.28 -8.38 -57.78
CA ALA A 758 19.92 -8.49 -56.48
C ALA A 758 19.33 -9.60 -55.58
N VAL A 759 18.03 -9.90 -55.70
CA VAL A 759 17.38 -11.01 -55.00
C VAL A 759 17.84 -12.36 -55.57
N LEU A 760 17.90 -12.48 -56.89
CA LEU A 760 18.35 -13.69 -57.59
C LEU A 760 19.85 -13.96 -57.36
N ASP A 761 20.67 -12.91 -57.30
CA ASP A 761 22.11 -12.99 -57.06
C ASP A 761 22.46 -13.13 -55.56
N GLY A 762 21.47 -13.12 -54.65
CA GLY A 762 21.67 -13.21 -53.20
C GLY A 762 22.32 -11.97 -52.56
N THR A 763 22.47 -10.88 -53.30
CA THR A 763 23.10 -9.61 -52.84
C THR A 763 22.11 -8.62 -52.24
N PHE A 764 20.81 -8.92 -52.27
CA PHE A 764 19.74 -8.07 -51.72
C PHE A 764 19.86 -7.87 -50.20
N LYS A 765 19.93 -6.61 -49.77
CA LYS A 765 19.85 -6.20 -48.35
C LYS A 765 18.46 -5.63 -48.06
N PRO A 766 17.60 -6.34 -47.32
CA PRO A 766 16.26 -5.85 -47.00
C PRO A 766 16.34 -4.60 -46.10
N ARG A 767 15.42 -3.66 -46.30
CA ARG A 767 15.31 -2.47 -45.43
C ARG A 767 14.90 -2.83 -44.01
N LYS A 768 14.04 -3.85 -43.84
CA LYS A 768 13.59 -4.39 -42.56
C LYS A 768 13.52 -5.92 -42.65
N ILE A 769 13.90 -6.61 -41.59
CA ILE A 769 13.72 -8.07 -41.48
C ILE A 769 12.51 -8.29 -40.55
N PRO A 770 11.42 -8.92 -41.03
CA PRO A 770 10.29 -9.26 -40.16
C PRO A 770 10.69 -10.39 -39.22
N VAL A 771 10.45 -10.19 -37.92
CA VAL A 771 10.69 -11.19 -36.89
C VAL A 771 9.42 -11.34 -36.07
N ASN A 772 8.85 -12.53 -36.02
CA ASN A 772 7.75 -12.80 -35.12
C ASN A 772 8.31 -13.38 -33.81
N VAL A 773 7.98 -12.72 -32.70
CA VAL A 773 8.33 -13.15 -31.35
C VAL A 773 7.09 -13.77 -30.72
N SER A 774 7.22 -14.98 -30.20
CA SER A 774 6.17 -15.68 -29.48
C SER A 774 6.66 -16.20 -28.15
N LEU A 775 5.81 -16.11 -27.14
CA LEU A 775 6.03 -16.67 -25.81
C LEU A 775 5.15 -17.92 -25.69
N PRO A 776 5.68 -19.12 -25.94
CA PRO A 776 4.88 -20.34 -25.83
C PRO A 776 4.41 -20.50 -24.38
N SER A 777 3.10 -20.49 -24.18
CA SER A 777 2.50 -20.95 -22.92
C SER A 777 2.61 -22.48 -22.88
N GLY A 778 2.91 -23.06 -21.72
CA GLY A 778 3.11 -24.51 -21.55
C GLY A 778 1.89 -25.40 -21.82
N ALA A 779 0.84 -24.87 -22.46
CA ALA A 779 -0.46 -25.52 -22.68
C ALA A 779 -0.60 -26.26 -24.02
N THR A 780 0.45 -26.43 -24.83
CA THR A 780 0.32 -27.15 -26.11
C THR A 780 0.41 -28.68 -25.95
N ASP A 781 -0.77 -29.29 -26.13
CA ASP A 781 -1.11 -30.66 -26.54
C ASP A 781 -0.75 -31.87 -25.63
N PRO A 782 -1.73 -32.44 -24.89
CA PRO A 782 -1.55 -33.68 -24.13
C PRO A 782 -1.59 -34.95 -25.02
N LEU A 783 -1.67 -34.83 -26.34
CA LEU A 783 -2.06 -35.97 -27.19
C LEU A 783 -0.89 -36.83 -27.69
N PHE A 784 0.36 -36.35 -27.72
CA PHE A 784 1.48 -37.09 -28.34
C PHE A 784 2.83 -37.05 -27.65
N ASP A 785 2.96 -36.40 -26.48
CA ASP A 785 4.24 -36.34 -25.79
C ASP A 785 4.23 -37.31 -24.58
N SER A 786 4.90 -38.46 -24.74
CA SER A 786 5.18 -39.40 -23.66
C SER A 786 6.13 -38.75 -22.65
N ARG A 787 5.62 -37.84 -21.82
CA ARG A 787 6.41 -37.11 -20.83
C ARG A 787 6.61 -37.95 -19.57
N ASP A 788 7.88 -38.21 -19.26
CA ASP A 788 8.32 -38.67 -17.94
C ASP A 788 7.82 -37.69 -16.85
N LEU A 789 7.52 -38.22 -15.66
CA LEU A 789 7.00 -37.47 -14.51
C LEU A 789 7.92 -36.29 -14.11
N ASP A 790 9.21 -36.36 -14.44
CA ASP A 790 10.21 -35.30 -14.24
C ASP A 790 10.06 -34.11 -15.22
N SER A 791 9.41 -34.30 -16.38
CA SER A 791 9.22 -33.26 -17.40
C SER A 791 7.97 -32.41 -17.17
N MET A 792 7.02 -32.86 -16.34
CA MET A 792 5.83 -32.08 -16.00
C MET A 792 6.13 -30.93 -15.02
N THR A 793 7.30 -30.93 -14.37
CA THR A 793 7.62 -30.06 -13.22
C THR A 793 8.64 -28.95 -13.50
N ARG A 794 9.18 -28.85 -14.73
CA ARG A 794 10.22 -27.85 -15.09
C ARG A 794 9.89 -27.11 -16.38
N MET A 795 8.80 -26.34 -16.39
CA MET A 795 8.53 -25.41 -17.49
C MET A 795 9.42 -24.18 -17.31
N ARG A 796 10.52 -24.06 -18.04
CA ARG A 796 11.40 -22.87 -18.00
C ARG A 796 10.95 -21.79 -18.98
N PRO A 797 11.15 -20.49 -18.70
CA PRO A 797 10.69 -19.44 -19.58
C PRO A 797 11.47 -19.51 -20.90
N ARG A 798 10.74 -19.44 -22.01
CA ARG A 798 11.29 -19.55 -23.37
C ARG A 798 10.73 -18.43 -24.25
N ILE A 799 11.58 -17.91 -25.11
CA ILE A 799 11.26 -16.96 -26.17
C ILE A 799 11.56 -17.66 -27.49
N VAL A 800 10.58 -17.68 -28.39
CA VAL A 800 10.73 -18.22 -29.74
C VAL A 800 10.67 -17.06 -30.71
N MET A 801 11.67 -16.95 -31.58
CA MET A 801 11.74 -15.94 -32.62
C MET A 801 11.81 -16.63 -33.98
N THR A 802 10.94 -16.24 -34.90
CA THR A 802 10.95 -16.73 -36.28
C THR A 802 11.26 -15.59 -37.25
N SER A 803 12.14 -15.84 -38.21
CA SER A 803 12.54 -14.88 -39.24
C SER A 803 12.74 -15.58 -40.58
N PRO A 804 12.56 -14.90 -41.72
CA PRO A 804 12.80 -15.49 -43.02
C PRO A 804 14.28 -15.81 -43.22
N GLU A 805 14.56 -16.95 -43.83
CA GLU A 805 15.92 -17.32 -44.23
C GLU A 805 16.42 -16.42 -45.36
N ARG A 806 17.75 -16.27 -45.47
CA ARG A 806 18.35 -15.37 -46.45
C ARG A 806 18.26 -15.98 -47.87
N PRO A 807 17.81 -15.22 -48.88
CA PRO A 807 17.85 -15.66 -50.27
C PRO A 807 19.28 -16.06 -50.70
N PRO A 808 19.45 -17.11 -51.54
CA PRO A 808 18.42 -17.80 -52.33
C PRO A 808 17.71 -18.96 -51.60
N ILE A 809 18.05 -19.25 -50.34
CA ILE A 809 17.46 -20.35 -49.59
C ILE A 809 16.05 -19.93 -49.13
N SER A 810 15.05 -20.73 -49.47
CA SER A 810 13.67 -20.53 -49.03
C SER A 810 13.43 -21.34 -47.76
N GLY A 811 13.14 -20.65 -46.66
CA GLY A 811 12.95 -21.26 -45.35
C GLY A 811 12.64 -20.24 -44.27
N LEU A 812 12.42 -20.74 -43.06
CA LEU A 812 12.29 -19.96 -41.83
C LEU A 812 13.41 -20.36 -40.89
N VAL A 813 14.03 -19.36 -40.27
CA VAL A 813 14.95 -19.53 -39.15
C VAL A 813 14.14 -19.39 -37.87
N GLU A 814 14.12 -20.44 -37.07
CA GLU A 814 13.56 -20.49 -35.73
C GLU A 814 14.69 -20.43 -34.70
N ILE A 815 14.60 -19.48 -33.78
CA ILE A 815 15.58 -19.26 -32.71
C ILE A 815 14.85 -19.43 -31.38
N ASN A 816 15.31 -20.40 -30.61
CA ASN A 816 14.76 -20.80 -29.33
C ASN A 816 15.71 -20.39 -28.22
N VAL A 817 15.31 -19.41 -27.41
CA VAL A 817 16.07 -18.94 -26.26
C VAL A 817 15.33 -19.31 -24.99
N SER A 818 15.96 -20.08 -24.12
CA SER A 818 15.36 -20.52 -22.85
C SER A 818 16.31 -20.24 -21.69
N TYR A 819 15.74 -19.90 -20.54
CA TYR A 819 16.49 -19.87 -19.30
C TYR A 819 16.93 -21.28 -18.92
N ASP A 820 18.20 -21.46 -18.54
CA ASP A 820 18.76 -22.77 -18.20
C ASP A 820 19.96 -22.65 -17.25
N GLU A 821 19.72 -22.83 -15.95
CA GLU A 821 20.71 -22.80 -14.87
C GLU A 821 21.82 -23.86 -14.99
N THR A 822 21.57 -24.94 -15.75
CA THR A 822 22.57 -26.00 -15.96
C THR A 822 23.66 -25.56 -16.95
N LYS A 823 23.37 -24.59 -17.82
CA LYS A 823 24.33 -24.06 -18.79
C LYS A 823 25.33 -23.12 -18.10
N PRO A 824 26.59 -23.05 -18.56
CA PRO A 824 27.59 -22.15 -17.98
C PRO A 824 27.20 -20.67 -17.96
N ARG A 825 26.35 -20.23 -18.90
CA ARG A 825 25.84 -18.86 -19.01
C ARG A 825 24.43 -18.65 -18.45
N GLY A 826 23.80 -19.70 -17.90
CA GLY A 826 22.43 -19.64 -17.39
C GLY A 826 21.33 -19.56 -18.47
N ILE A 827 21.70 -19.70 -19.75
CA ILE A 827 20.82 -19.54 -20.91
C ILE A 827 21.17 -20.63 -21.93
N SER A 828 20.15 -21.22 -22.54
CA SER A 828 20.29 -22.14 -23.67
C SER A 828 19.73 -21.51 -24.93
N VAL A 829 20.50 -21.55 -26.02
CA VAL A 829 20.10 -21.06 -27.34
C VAL A 829 20.16 -22.22 -28.34
N ASP A 830 19.04 -22.50 -28.98
CA ASP A 830 18.93 -23.47 -30.07
C ASP A 830 18.43 -22.76 -31.34
N VAL A 831 19.05 -23.06 -32.47
CA VAL A 831 18.75 -22.42 -33.76
C VAL A 831 18.45 -23.51 -34.77
N SER A 832 17.22 -23.49 -35.28
CA SER A 832 16.73 -24.38 -36.33
C SER A 832 16.55 -23.59 -37.62
N GLY A 833 17.12 -24.07 -38.72
CA GLY A 833 17.29 -23.27 -39.95
C GLY A 833 18.50 -22.32 -39.86
N ALA A 834 18.82 -21.60 -40.94
CA ALA A 834 20.03 -20.78 -41.11
C ALA A 834 21.26 -21.55 -41.63
N MET A 835 21.09 -22.23 -42.76
CA MET A 835 22.18 -22.91 -43.46
C MET A 835 23.30 -21.92 -43.82
N GLY A 836 24.52 -22.16 -43.31
CA GLY A 836 25.71 -21.32 -43.57
C GLY A 836 25.99 -20.23 -42.54
N ALA A 837 25.16 -20.06 -41.51
CA ALA A 837 25.39 -19.13 -40.41
C ALA A 837 25.94 -19.84 -39.16
N ASP A 838 27.17 -20.35 -39.22
CA ASP A 838 27.80 -21.08 -38.11
C ASP A 838 28.23 -20.14 -36.97
N LEU A 839 27.30 -19.75 -36.12
CA LEU A 839 27.58 -19.12 -34.82
C LEU A 839 27.71 -20.20 -33.76
N LYS A 840 28.83 -20.20 -33.03
CA LYS A 840 29.02 -21.12 -31.90
C LYS A 840 27.93 -20.87 -30.84
N PRO A 841 27.29 -21.91 -30.31
CA PRO A 841 26.26 -21.78 -29.26
C PRO A 841 26.72 -20.92 -28.08
N GLU A 842 27.95 -21.11 -27.61
CA GLU A 842 28.55 -20.33 -26.51
C GLU A 842 28.58 -18.81 -26.77
N THR A 843 28.77 -18.41 -28.04
CA THR A 843 28.78 -16.99 -28.44
C THR A 843 27.36 -16.42 -28.42
N MET A 844 26.36 -17.22 -28.84
CA MET A 844 24.96 -16.81 -28.82
C MET A 844 24.41 -16.72 -27.39
N GLU A 845 24.76 -17.68 -26.54
CA GLU A 845 24.45 -17.66 -25.11
C GLU A 845 25.07 -16.44 -24.42
N GLU A 846 26.33 -16.09 -24.73
CA GLU A 846 26.96 -14.87 -24.21
C GLU A 846 26.25 -13.60 -24.70
N ILE A 847 25.83 -13.53 -25.97
CA ILE A 847 25.05 -12.40 -26.49
C ILE A 847 23.73 -12.26 -25.72
N CYS A 848 23.03 -13.36 -25.46
CA CYS A 848 21.79 -13.37 -24.69
C CYS A 848 22.01 -12.88 -23.25
N ARG A 849 23.06 -13.39 -22.59
CA ARG A 849 23.44 -12.97 -21.23
C ARG A 849 23.67 -11.46 -21.13
N ARG A 850 24.21 -10.85 -22.18
CA ARG A 850 24.46 -9.40 -22.25
C ARG A 850 23.25 -8.57 -22.69
N GLY A 851 22.04 -9.15 -22.73
CA GLY A 851 20.80 -8.46 -23.11
C GLY A 851 20.55 -8.39 -24.61
N GLY A 852 21.30 -9.15 -25.42
CA GLY A 852 21.21 -9.15 -26.88
C GLY A 852 20.19 -10.13 -27.46
N VAL A 853 19.26 -10.68 -26.67
CA VAL A 853 18.31 -11.74 -27.08
C VAL A 853 17.56 -11.37 -28.35
N LEU A 854 16.87 -10.21 -28.37
CA LEU A 854 16.07 -9.76 -29.51
C LEU A 854 16.90 -9.35 -30.75
N SER A 855 18.23 -9.25 -30.60
CA SER A 855 19.16 -8.94 -31.71
C SER A 855 19.66 -10.19 -32.45
N LEU A 856 19.45 -11.38 -31.90
CA LEU A 856 19.95 -12.65 -32.46
C LEU A 856 19.54 -12.88 -33.93
N PRO A 857 18.27 -12.67 -34.35
CA PRO A 857 17.89 -12.88 -35.74
C PRO A 857 18.71 -12.02 -36.71
N GLY A 858 18.94 -10.75 -36.36
CA GLY A 858 19.75 -9.84 -37.15
C GLY A 858 21.22 -10.25 -37.22
N ARG A 859 21.78 -10.82 -36.14
CA ARG A 859 23.16 -11.30 -36.09
C ARG A 859 23.37 -12.59 -36.89
N ILE A 860 22.42 -13.53 -36.81
CA ILE A 860 22.42 -14.76 -37.61
C ILE A 860 22.32 -14.41 -39.10
N TRP A 861 21.39 -13.51 -39.44
CA TRP A 861 21.25 -13.01 -40.82
C TRP A 861 22.52 -12.32 -41.32
N ALA A 862 23.18 -11.50 -40.49
CA ALA A 862 24.43 -10.83 -40.84
C ALA A 862 25.59 -11.81 -41.03
N LYS A 863 25.67 -12.87 -40.21
CA LYS A 863 26.77 -13.84 -40.29
C LYS A 863 26.72 -14.67 -41.56
N ALA A 864 25.52 -14.93 -42.08
CA ALA A 864 25.32 -15.54 -43.39
C ALA A 864 25.85 -14.69 -44.57
N LEU A 865 26.34 -13.45 -44.37
CA LEU A 865 27.07 -12.66 -45.39
C LEU A 865 28.57 -12.96 -45.47
N GLU A 866 29.16 -13.48 -44.39
CA GLU A 866 30.61 -13.67 -44.28
C GLU A 866 31.07 -15.05 -44.77
N THR A 867 30.13 -15.97 -44.96
CA THR A 867 30.27 -17.30 -45.57
C THR A 867 29.83 -17.27 -47.03
#